data_AF-A0A4Q6FVH5-F1
#
_entry.id   AF-A0A4Q6FVH5-F1
#
_cell.length_a   1.000
_cell.length_b   1.000
_cell.length_c   1.000
_cell.angle_alpha   90.00
_cell.angle_beta   90.00
_cell.angle_gamma   90.00
#
_symmetry.space_group_name_H-M   'P 1'
#
loop_
_entity.id
_entity.type
_entity.pdbx_description
1 polymer ?
#
loop_
_entity_poly.entity_id
_entity_poly.type
_entity_poly.pdbx_seq_one_letter_code
_entity_poly.pdbx_strand_id
1 'polypeptide(L)'
;MKLIIAEKPSVARDLAQALGIKPSGRGSFTGRDYIVTWAVGHLVTLAEPHQINPVWQKWRESDLPILPTHWPLSVLEGTAQQFEEIRRLMHAPEVSSLIAATDAGREGELIFRYIYEKAECRKPVERLWLSSLTPESIHDAFRSMRPLSAYDNLANNARGRSRSDWLVGLNFSRAYSLKQNDRWTVGRVQTPTLAMVVERTEAIQSFVAEPYVEIEARFATERSEEYRGIYFEAKTKDLAKGEAKRFSPGEVSIEDILSRAKRGQARIKKRDDKQQKIPPPKLYDLTELQKDANRLFGFQAKYTLDLSQSLYEVHKLLTYPRSDSRYLSSSVASTLPGIVEVIRQGYQDVDLRSDTGVRALGPAFVDDKKVSDHHAIIPTGKDPRSVRMSGDEAKVFDLVAKRLLMAWQDDLIKSQSTVVTEILCDGLSDTYKSSGMIVLQEGWRALERRTRAAEALALPFVREAEDVSVKKVESLKKETKPPPAFSDATLLNGMASAGSRLDDKELEGILREKGLGTPATRAATIETLITRKYVERREKQLWATELGCALIHAVHPSVCSAALTGEWEAKLRRIEAGELTLDVFMREIESYVKETVEMIRESQPVRSVGRSNAESTRALRPKESFDAVSRRGGDSARDAGALFASPVSLSTGDSFASRDGRDFVSSSSTSGTHASTIHVDNARERDNAGTARAISTHSSKIREGLGNTIPNQNTQQRQGATAQLTAISQFTGSLKDALYKYFNHREFREHQEQICREIIEGNDLLLVMPTGAGKSLCYQLPAIVLDGCTIVISPLIALMDDQVEKLKSLGIAAGALHSGLSRDQSRALCVDYQEGRLKLLYIAPERLGLSGFADFLARTPPSLIAIDEAHCISQWGHDFRPDYRMLAQRLLKLRPAPIVAMTATATPLVQKDIAVQLDLRNPSLHIHGFRRTNIAIEISEVSLPDRPQLTEQLLSKPGARPAIVYAPTRKDTESVSQRLTGRVAAYHAGLSHETRQQVQRDFQAGKLDVIVATIAFGMGIDK
;
A
#
# COMPACT_ATOMS: atom_id res chain seq x y z
N MET A 1 23.87 31.25 -32.01
CA MET A 1 23.75 30.09 -31.11
C MET A 1 22.36 29.48 -31.23
N LYS A 2 22.17 28.21 -30.85
CA LYS A 2 20.84 27.59 -30.72
C LYS A 2 20.39 27.54 -29.25
N LEU A 3 19.10 27.75 -28.98
CA LEU A 3 18.52 27.64 -27.63
C LEU A 3 17.81 26.28 -27.45
N ILE A 4 18.31 25.44 -26.56
CA ILE A 4 17.73 24.14 -26.21
C ILE A 4 16.82 24.31 -24.99
N ILE A 5 15.58 23.83 -25.08
CA ILE A 5 14.58 23.91 -24.00
C ILE A 5 14.17 22.51 -23.59
N ALA A 6 14.66 22.06 -22.44
CA ALA A 6 14.27 20.79 -21.81
C ALA A 6 12.98 20.91 -20.99
N GLU A 7 12.38 19.80 -20.58
CA GLU A 7 11.20 19.81 -19.69
C GLU A 7 11.53 20.17 -18.22
N LYS A 8 12.76 19.87 -17.78
CA LYS A 8 13.15 19.90 -16.36
C LYS A 8 14.66 20.10 -16.14
N PRO A 9 15.10 20.60 -14.97
CA PRO A 9 16.50 20.92 -14.70
C PRO A 9 17.46 19.72 -14.67
N SER A 10 16.96 18.49 -14.50
CA SER A 10 17.76 17.26 -14.61
C SER A 10 18.15 16.99 -16.05
N VAL A 11 17.18 16.95 -16.96
CA VAL A 11 17.39 16.73 -18.41
C VAL A 11 18.29 17.81 -19.02
N ALA A 12 18.12 19.08 -18.65
CA ALA A 12 19.01 20.15 -19.12
C ALA A 12 20.47 19.97 -18.67
N ARG A 13 20.74 19.39 -17.49
CA ARG A 13 22.11 19.08 -17.04
C ARG A 13 22.70 17.92 -17.84
N ASP A 14 21.92 16.87 -18.09
CA ASP A 14 22.35 15.73 -18.90
C ASP A 14 22.68 16.18 -20.34
N LEU A 15 21.84 17.02 -20.95
CA LEU A 15 22.06 17.61 -22.27
C LEU A 15 23.30 18.53 -22.30
N ALA A 16 23.45 19.41 -21.30
CA ALA A 16 24.63 20.27 -21.20
C ALA A 16 25.92 19.44 -21.08
N GLN A 17 25.93 18.40 -20.23
CA GLN A 17 27.07 17.50 -20.07
C GLN A 17 27.41 16.75 -21.36
N ALA A 18 26.40 16.21 -22.06
CA ALA A 18 26.61 15.54 -23.35
C ALA A 18 27.20 16.48 -24.43
N LEU A 19 26.86 17.78 -24.38
CA LEU A 19 27.39 18.82 -25.26
C LEU A 19 28.71 19.45 -24.78
N GLY A 20 29.31 18.95 -23.69
CA GLY A 20 30.54 19.52 -23.11
C GLY A 20 30.38 20.89 -22.45
N ILE A 21 29.16 21.32 -22.18
CA ILE A 21 28.81 22.62 -21.58
C ILE A 21 28.87 22.48 -20.06
N LYS A 22 29.63 23.35 -19.39
CA LYS A 22 29.66 23.39 -17.92
C LYS A 22 28.30 23.86 -17.39
N PRO A 23 27.64 23.12 -16.48
CA PRO A 23 26.34 23.49 -15.94
C PRO A 23 26.46 24.58 -14.86
N SER A 24 26.91 25.77 -15.26
CA SER A 24 27.09 26.94 -14.41
C SER A 24 26.19 28.09 -14.87
N GLY A 25 25.18 28.41 -14.06
CA GLY A 25 24.20 29.46 -14.33
C GLY A 25 22.91 29.25 -13.54
N ARG A 26 22.04 30.27 -13.48
CA ARG A 26 20.71 30.19 -12.85
C ARG A 26 19.64 30.29 -13.93
N GLY A 27 18.90 29.20 -14.16
CA GLY A 27 17.85 29.11 -15.18
C GLY A 27 18.33 28.69 -16.58
N SER A 28 19.63 28.80 -16.87
CA SER A 28 20.24 28.35 -18.13
C SER A 28 21.74 28.02 -17.97
N PHE A 29 22.30 27.30 -18.94
CA PHE A 29 23.72 26.97 -19.10
C PHE A 29 24.18 27.43 -20.49
N THR A 30 25.23 28.25 -20.58
CA THR A 30 25.71 28.81 -21.85
C THR A 30 27.01 28.15 -22.28
N GLY A 31 27.01 27.54 -23.47
CA GLY A 31 28.19 27.03 -24.16
C GLY A 31 28.63 27.95 -25.31
N ARG A 32 29.48 27.41 -26.20
CA ARG A 32 29.95 28.14 -27.39
C ARG A 32 28.86 28.27 -28.47
N ASP A 33 28.16 27.17 -28.75
CA ASP A 33 27.22 27.05 -29.88
C ASP A 33 25.76 26.95 -29.41
N TYR A 34 25.55 26.52 -28.16
CA TYR A 34 24.25 26.25 -27.56
C TYR A 34 24.06 26.96 -26.21
N ILE A 35 22.83 27.40 -25.96
CA ILE A 35 22.33 27.73 -24.62
C ILE A 35 21.33 26.64 -24.23
N VAL A 36 21.46 26.05 -23.05
CA VAL A 36 20.54 25.02 -22.54
C VAL A 36 19.73 25.59 -21.38
N THR A 37 18.41 25.62 -21.50
CA THR A 37 17.47 26.00 -20.45
C THR A 37 16.42 24.90 -20.26
N TRP A 38 15.52 25.07 -19.29
CA TRP A 38 14.54 24.08 -18.90
C TRP A 38 13.22 24.73 -18.47
N ALA A 39 12.12 24.03 -18.74
CA ALA A 39 10.86 24.22 -18.06
C ALA A 39 10.88 23.55 -16.67
N VAL A 40 9.74 23.53 -15.99
CA VAL A 40 9.54 22.79 -14.72
C VAL A 40 8.22 22.03 -14.85
N GLY A 41 8.13 21.17 -15.87
CA GLY A 41 6.84 20.76 -16.42
C GLY A 41 6.13 21.94 -17.09
N HIS A 42 4.81 22.03 -16.97
CA HIS A 42 4.06 23.18 -17.47
C HIS A 42 4.47 24.48 -16.74
N LEU A 43 4.95 25.46 -17.49
CA LEU A 43 5.05 26.86 -17.06
C LEU A 43 3.82 27.69 -17.47
N VAL A 44 3.10 27.18 -18.46
CA VAL A 44 2.01 27.85 -19.17
C VAL A 44 0.85 26.86 -19.30
N THR A 45 -0.37 27.35 -19.06
CA THR A 45 -1.62 26.59 -19.16
C THR A 45 -2.64 27.37 -19.98
N LEU A 46 -3.77 26.73 -20.29
CA LEU A 46 -4.98 27.46 -20.65
C LEU A 46 -5.34 28.44 -19.52
N ALA A 47 -5.86 29.61 -19.89
CA ALA A 47 -6.30 30.61 -18.93
C ALA A 47 -7.53 30.15 -18.14
N GLU A 48 -7.64 30.61 -16.89
CA GLU A 48 -8.84 30.46 -16.06
C GLU A 48 -9.99 31.33 -16.61
N PRO A 49 -11.27 30.96 -16.45
CA PRO A 49 -12.37 31.70 -17.07
C PRO A 49 -12.39 33.21 -16.77
N HIS A 50 -12.02 33.61 -15.55
CA HIS A 50 -11.98 35.03 -15.17
C HIS A 50 -10.87 35.83 -15.88
N GLN A 51 -9.83 35.16 -16.38
CA GLN A 51 -8.77 35.76 -17.20
C GLN A 51 -9.19 35.87 -18.68
N ILE A 52 -10.17 35.08 -19.13
CA ILE A 52 -10.77 35.16 -20.47
C ILE A 52 -11.90 36.20 -20.49
N ASN A 53 -12.78 36.14 -19.50
CA ASN A 53 -13.89 37.08 -19.28
C ASN A 53 -14.10 37.27 -17.77
N PRO A 54 -13.86 38.47 -17.21
CA PRO A 54 -14.01 38.75 -15.79
C PRO A 54 -15.38 38.39 -15.19
N VAL A 55 -16.45 38.39 -15.99
CA VAL A 55 -17.80 37.98 -15.56
C VAL A 55 -17.81 36.54 -15.02
N TRP A 56 -17.00 35.63 -15.59
CA TRP A 56 -16.92 34.22 -15.21
C TRP A 56 -16.13 33.95 -13.91
N GLN A 57 -15.69 35.00 -13.20
CA GLN A 57 -15.10 34.87 -11.85
C GLN A 57 -16.14 34.38 -10.83
N LYS A 58 -17.34 34.97 -10.84
CA LYS A 58 -18.48 34.49 -10.03
C LYS A 58 -19.15 33.33 -10.75
N TRP A 59 -19.45 32.27 -10.03
CA TRP A 59 -20.14 31.10 -10.60
C TRP A 59 -21.64 31.40 -10.60
N ARG A 60 -22.24 31.39 -11.79
CA ARG A 60 -23.68 31.57 -12.00
C ARG A 60 -24.16 30.52 -12.99
N GLU A 61 -25.38 30.05 -12.77
CA GLU A 61 -26.02 29.09 -13.68
C GLU A 61 -26.28 29.70 -15.06
N SER A 62 -26.59 31.01 -15.12
CA SER A 62 -26.75 31.78 -16.36
C SER A 62 -25.52 31.78 -17.27
N ASP A 63 -24.33 31.63 -16.68
CA ASP A 63 -23.06 31.82 -17.38
C ASP A 63 -22.52 30.50 -17.95
N LEU A 64 -23.25 29.39 -17.80
CA LEU A 64 -22.89 28.05 -18.27
C LEU A 64 -23.64 27.66 -19.58
N PRO A 65 -23.05 26.80 -20.43
CA PRO A 65 -21.64 26.42 -20.43
C PRO A 65 -20.74 27.58 -20.86
N ILE A 66 -19.59 27.69 -20.19
CA ILE A 66 -18.47 28.56 -20.58
C ILE A 66 -17.76 27.89 -21.77
N LEU A 67 -17.96 28.46 -22.95
CA LEU A 67 -17.36 28.03 -24.22
C LEU A 67 -16.58 29.22 -24.81
N PRO A 68 -15.24 29.27 -24.66
CA PRO A 68 -14.45 30.40 -25.10
C PRO A 68 -14.16 30.32 -26.61
N THR A 69 -14.34 31.44 -27.34
CA THR A 69 -14.10 31.52 -28.80
C THR A 69 -12.63 31.45 -29.18
N HIS A 70 -11.74 31.67 -28.22
CA HIS A 70 -10.29 31.63 -28.36
C HIS A 70 -9.70 31.03 -27.09
N TRP A 71 -8.50 30.47 -27.19
CA TRP A 71 -7.86 29.69 -26.12
C TRP A 71 -6.62 30.42 -25.59
N PRO A 72 -6.76 31.54 -24.86
CA PRO A 72 -5.62 32.30 -24.39
C PRO A 72 -4.83 31.51 -23.34
N LEU A 73 -3.52 31.72 -23.34
CA LEU A 73 -2.58 31.06 -22.45
C LEU A 73 -2.21 31.97 -21.27
N SER A 74 -2.17 31.40 -20.06
CA SER A 74 -1.68 32.07 -18.84
C SER A 74 -0.36 31.44 -18.39
N VAL A 75 0.54 32.27 -17.86
CA VAL A 75 1.72 31.80 -17.12
C VAL A 75 1.27 31.39 -15.72
N LEU A 76 1.85 30.35 -15.14
CA LEU A 76 1.61 29.94 -13.76
C LEU A 76 2.44 30.80 -12.79
N GLU A 77 1.80 31.38 -11.77
CA GLU A 77 2.45 32.29 -10.81
C GLU A 77 3.71 31.69 -10.17
N GLY A 78 3.64 30.43 -9.73
CA GLY A 78 4.74 29.73 -9.06
C GLY A 78 5.96 29.42 -9.94
N THR A 79 5.86 29.58 -11.27
CA THR A 79 6.96 29.31 -12.21
C THR A 79 7.22 30.46 -13.20
N ALA A 80 6.58 31.62 -13.00
CA ALA A 80 6.67 32.79 -13.87
C ALA A 80 8.12 33.30 -14.07
N GLN A 81 8.97 33.25 -13.03
CA GLN A 81 10.38 33.63 -13.16
C GLN A 81 11.14 32.79 -14.19
N GLN A 82 10.88 31.47 -14.25
CA GLN A 82 11.53 30.59 -15.22
C GLN A 82 10.96 30.81 -16.63
N PHE A 83 9.65 31.10 -16.75
CA PHE A 83 9.05 31.45 -18.03
C PHE A 83 9.68 32.74 -18.62
N GLU A 84 9.82 33.80 -17.83
CA GLU A 84 10.41 35.05 -18.32
C GLU A 84 11.90 34.92 -18.67
N GLU A 85 12.68 34.07 -17.97
CA GLU A 85 14.06 33.74 -18.37
C GLU A 85 14.10 33.00 -19.71
N ILE A 86 13.23 32.00 -19.92
CA ILE A 86 13.12 31.32 -21.22
C ILE A 86 12.72 32.33 -22.31
N ARG A 87 11.71 33.18 -22.05
CA ARG A 87 11.25 34.20 -23.00
C ARG A 87 12.36 35.18 -23.36
N ARG A 88 13.13 35.65 -22.38
CA ARG A 88 14.31 36.51 -22.58
C ARG A 88 15.33 35.83 -23.50
N LEU A 89 15.65 34.56 -23.25
CA LEU A 89 16.56 33.77 -24.08
C LEU A 89 16.01 33.52 -25.49
N MET A 90 14.71 33.26 -25.64
CA MET A 90 14.06 33.09 -26.95
C MET A 90 14.21 34.34 -27.82
N HIS A 91 14.08 35.54 -27.23
CA HIS A 91 14.18 36.82 -27.94
C HIS A 91 15.60 37.37 -28.08
N ALA A 92 16.58 36.82 -27.36
CA ALA A 92 17.99 37.26 -27.39
C ALA A 92 18.57 37.29 -28.84
N PRO A 93 19.20 38.38 -29.30
CA PRO A 93 19.68 38.53 -30.69
C PRO A 93 20.66 37.43 -31.15
N GLU A 94 21.49 36.93 -30.23
CA GLU A 94 22.50 35.90 -30.46
C GLU A 94 21.93 34.48 -30.64
N VAL A 95 20.65 34.28 -30.31
CA VAL A 95 19.91 33.03 -30.54
C VAL A 95 19.26 33.07 -31.91
N SER A 96 19.70 32.21 -32.82
CA SER A 96 19.22 32.15 -34.21
C SER A 96 18.11 31.11 -34.44
N SER A 97 18.08 30.03 -33.66
CA SER A 97 17.03 28.99 -33.72
C SER A 97 16.88 28.29 -32.36
N LEU A 98 15.83 27.48 -32.21
CA LEU A 98 15.52 26.74 -31.00
C LEU A 98 15.54 25.22 -31.24
N ILE A 99 15.75 24.47 -30.16
CA ILE A 99 15.61 23.01 -30.10
C ILE A 99 14.63 22.66 -28.97
N ALA A 100 13.50 22.05 -29.33
CA ALA A 100 12.52 21.51 -28.41
C ALA A 100 12.99 20.15 -27.87
N ALA A 101 13.46 20.13 -26.62
CA ALA A 101 14.05 18.96 -25.95
C ALA A 101 13.25 18.52 -24.71
N THR A 102 11.94 18.79 -24.70
CA THR A 102 10.98 18.22 -23.74
C THR A 102 10.82 16.71 -23.94
N ASP A 103 10.29 16.00 -22.95
CA ASP A 103 10.19 14.53 -22.97
C ASP A 103 9.41 14.08 -24.24
N ALA A 104 9.76 12.89 -24.77
CA ALA A 104 9.10 12.34 -25.95
C ALA A 104 7.59 12.12 -25.73
N GLY A 105 6.78 12.38 -26.76
CA GLY A 105 5.33 12.20 -26.71
C GLY A 105 4.49 13.45 -26.42
N ARG A 106 3.19 13.20 -26.24
CA ARG A 106 2.12 14.21 -26.30
C ARG A 106 2.25 15.36 -25.28
N GLU A 107 2.54 15.04 -24.03
CA GLU A 107 2.58 16.06 -22.96
C GLU A 107 3.81 16.96 -23.08
N GLY A 108 4.99 16.38 -23.39
CA GLY A 108 6.22 17.14 -23.62
C GLY A 108 6.12 18.06 -24.84
N GLU A 109 5.44 17.62 -25.90
CA GLU A 109 5.11 18.48 -27.05
C GLU A 109 4.22 19.67 -26.62
N LEU A 110 3.17 19.43 -25.81
CA LEU A 110 2.29 20.50 -25.32
C LEU A 110 3.01 21.53 -24.46
N ILE A 111 3.89 21.09 -23.55
CA ILE A 111 4.70 21.95 -22.69
C ILE A 111 5.52 22.92 -23.54
N PHE A 112 6.25 22.41 -24.54
CA PHE A 112 7.04 23.26 -25.42
C PHE A 112 6.16 24.23 -26.23
N ARG A 113 5.07 23.72 -26.83
CA ARG A 113 4.18 24.53 -27.68
C ARG A 113 3.54 25.69 -26.91
N TYR A 114 3.04 25.46 -25.70
CA TYR A 114 2.47 26.52 -24.87
C TYR A 114 3.50 27.56 -24.43
N ILE A 115 4.74 27.14 -24.09
CA ILE A 115 5.82 28.08 -23.78
C ILE A 115 6.16 28.94 -25.01
N TYR A 116 6.35 28.32 -26.18
CA TYR A 116 6.72 28.99 -27.42
C TYR A 116 5.63 29.97 -27.91
N GLU A 117 4.36 29.55 -27.84
CA GLU A 117 3.19 30.35 -28.19
C GLU A 117 3.02 31.54 -27.23
N LYS A 118 3.09 31.32 -25.90
CA LYS A 118 2.96 32.38 -24.90
C LYS A 118 4.16 33.34 -24.85
N ALA A 119 5.35 32.88 -25.26
CA ALA A 119 6.53 33.72 -25.42
C ALA A 119 6.49 34.59 -26.69
N GLU A 120 5.55 34.34 -27.61
CA GLU A 120 5.40 35.04 -28.90
C GLU A 120 6.66 34.95 -29.78
N CYS A 121 7.40 33.84 -29.68
CA CYS A 121 8.60 33.63 -30.48
C CYS A 121 8.24 33.22 -31.92
N ARG A 122 9.08 33.62 -32.89
CA ARG A 122 8.93 33.29 -34.32
C ARG A 122 10.19 32.67 -34.96
N LYS A 123 11.22 32.38 -34.16
CA LYS A 123 12.48 31.82 -34.65
C LYS A 123 12.30 30.32 -34.98
N PRO A 124 13.00 29.78 -35.98
CA PRO A 124 12.82 28.38 -36.41
C PRO A 124 13.13 27.39 -35.28
N VAL A 125 12.39 26.27 -35.25
CA VAL A 125 12.49 25.26 -34.19
C VAL A 125 12.67 23.86 -34.77
N GLU A 126 13.62 23.11 -34.22
CA GLU A 126 13.81 21.68 -34.44
C GLU A 126 13.38 20.88 -33.19
N ARG A 127 12.86 19.66 -33.36
CA ARG A 127 12.45 18.78 -32.25
C ARG A 127 13.50 17.69 -32.02
N LEU A 128 13.98 17.60 -30.78
CA LEU A 128 14.92 16.58 -30.30
C LEU A 128 14.13 15.49 -29.57
N TRP A 129 13.99 14.31 -30.18
CA TRP A 129 13.18 13.22 -29.64
C TRP A 129 13.99 12.33 -28.68
N LEU A 130 13.89 12.60 -27.38
CA LEU A 130 14.65 11.91 -26.33
C LEU A 130 13.85 10.74 -25.74
N SER A 131 14.25 9.51 -26.07
CA SER A 131 13.73 8.27 -25.45
C SER A 131 14.53 7.81 -24.22
N SER A 132 15.78 8.27 -24.09
CA SER A 132 16.75 7.89 -23.06
C SER A 132 17.71 9.06 -22.80
N LEU A 133 18.26 9.12 -21.59
CA LEU A 133 19.18 10.17 -21.12
C LEU A 133 20.65 9.69 -21.03
N THR A 134 21.02 8.56 -21.65
CA THR A 134 22.45 8.20 -21.77
C THR A 134 23.14 9.12 -22.79
N PRO A 135 24.46 9.38 -22.64
CA PRO A 135 25.20 10.21 -23.59
C PRO A 135 25.03 9.78 -25.05
N GLU A 136 25.04 8.48 -25.31
CA GLU A 136 24.93 7.89 -26.65
C GLU A 136 23.54 8.17 -27.25
N SER A 137 22.48 7.91 -26.47
CA SER A 137 21.09 8.17 -26.87
C SER A 137 20.85 9.65 -27.19
N ILE A 138 21.47 10.55 -26.42
CA ILE A 138 21.40 12.01 -26.66
C ILE A 138 22.09 12.36 -27.99
N HIS A 139 23.29 11.84 -28.25
CA HIS A 139 24.02 12.10 -29.51
C HIS A 139 23.25 11.62 -30.75
N ASP A 140 22.62 10.44 -30.69
CA ASP A 140 21.81 9.93 -31.81
C ASP A 140 20.49 10.68 -32.00
N ALA A 141 19.88 11.19 -30.92
CA ALA A 141 18.74 12.10 -31.02
C ALA A 141 19.12 13.41 -31.74
N PHE A 142 20.30 13.98 -31.46
CA PHE A 142 20.78 15.19 -32.18
C PHE A 142 21.00 14.96 -33.67
N ARG A 143 21.39 13.75 -34.09
CA ARG A 143 21.55 13.38 -35.51
C ARG A 143 20.22 13.18 -36.26
N SER A 144 19.13 12.96 -35.53
CA SER A 144 17.82 12.56 -36.08
C SER A 144 16.70 13.59 -35.86
N MET A 145 17.05 14.80 -35.45
CA MET A 145 16.11 15.92 -35.27
C MET A 145 15.31 16.22 -36.54
N ARG A 146 14.07 16.68 -36.36
CA ARG A 146 13.16 17.07 -37.44
C ARG A 146 12.62 18.49 -37.19
N PRO A 147 12.15 19.21 -38.24
CA PRO A 147 11.44 20.47 -38.04
C PRO A 147 10.23 20.29 -37.11
N LEU A 148 9.94 21.29 -36.27
CA LEU A 148 8.83 21.23 -35.31
C LEU A 148 7.47 20.95 -35.99
N SER A 149 7.27 21.40 -37.24
CA SER A 149 6.05 21.14 -38.02
C SER A 149 5.77 19.66 -38.28
N ALA A 150 6.79 18.79 -38.24
CA ALA A 150 6.60 17.34 -38.34
C ALA A 150 5.80 16.74 -37.16
N TYR A 151 5.56 17.52 -36.10
CA TYR A 151 4.83 17.14 -34.89
C TYR A 151 3.54 17.96 -34.69
N ASP A 152 3.06 18.70 -35.70
CA ASP A 152 1.87 19.54 -35.57
C ASP A 152 0.60 18.72 -35.26
N ASN A 153 0.46 17.52 -35.81
CA ASN A 153 -0.65 16.62 -35.49
C ASN A 153 -0.59 16.11 -34.04
N LEU A 154 0.61 15.80 -33.52
CA LEU A 154 0.82 15.44 -32.11
C LEU A 154 0.48 16.61 -31.17
N ALA A 155 0.90 17.83 -31.53
CA ALA A 155 0.53 19.05 -30.83
C ALA A 155 -1.00 19.30 -30.86
N ASN A 156 -1.67 18.98 -31.96
CA ASN A 156 -3.13 19.08 -32.08
C ASN A 156 -3.88 18.02 -31.25
N ASN A 157 -3.39 16.77 -31.19
CA ASN A 157 -3.88 15.76 -30.23
C ASN A 157 -3.74 16.30 -28.79
N ALA A 158 -2.56 16.79 -28.43
CA ALA A 158 -2.29 17.34 -27.10
C ALA A 158 -3.20 18.52 -26.73
N ARG A 159 -3.36 19.49 -27.65
CA ARG A 159 -4.28 20.63 -27.50
C ARG A 159 -5.73 20.18 -27.41
N GLY A 160 -6.16 19.23 -28.23
CA GLY A 160 -7.52 18.68 -28.22
C GLY A 160 -7.87 18.09 -26.85
N ARG A 161 -6.99 17.25 -26.30
CA ARG A 161 -7.16 16.70 -24.96
C ARG A 161 -7.18 17.79 -23.88
N SER A 162 -6.22 18.72 -23.90
CA SER A 162 -6.12 19.78 -22.90
C SER A 162 -7.37 20.68 -22.87
N ARG A 163 -7.88 21.05 -24.05
CA ARG A 163 -9.09 21.87 -24.21
C ARG A 163 -10.36 21.10 -23.87
N SER A 164 -10.49 19.83 -24.27
CA SER A 164 -11.68 19.02 -23.96
C SER A 164 -11.79 18.71 -22.46
N ASP A 165 -10.67 18.35 -21.81
CA ASP A 165 -10.64 18.14 -20.36
C ASP A 165 -10.90 19.46 -19.58
N TRP A 166 -10.50 20.63 -20.12
CA TRP A 166 -10.86 21.95 -19.57
C TRP A 166 -12.37 22.22 -19.70
N LEU A 167 -12.96 22.09 -20.91
CA LEU A 167 -14.40 22.33 -21.13
C LEU A 167 -15.25 21.47 -20.20
N VAL A 168 -14.96 20.17 -20.16
CA VAL A 168 -15.75 19.17 -19.43
C VAL A 168 -15.55 19.30 -17.93
N GLY A 169 -14.30 19.34 -17.48
CA GLY A 169 -13.98 19.45 -16.06
C GLY A 169 -14.51 20.74 -15.46
N LEU A 170 -14.38 21.86 -16.16
CA LEU A 170 -14.80 23.17 -15.67
C LEU A 170 -16.32 23.31 -15.68
N ASN A 171 -16.99 23.02 -16.80
CA ASN A 171 -18.43 23.21 -16.90
C ASN A 171 -19.21 22.26 -16.00
N PHE A 172 -18.85 20.96 -15.98
CA PHE A 172 -19.59 20.00 -15.17
C PHE A 172 -19.33 20.21 -13.68
N SER A 173 -18.09 20.49 -13.26
CA SER A 173 -17.82 20.82 -11.84
C SER A 173 -18.57 22.07 -11.39
N ARG A 174 -18.66 23.12 -12.22
CA ARG A 174 -19.45 24.33 -11.91
C ARG A 174 -20.95 24.04 -11.86
N ALA A 175 -21.48 23.34 -12.86
CA ALA A 175 -22.90 23.00 -12.96
C ALA A 175 -23.37 22.17 -11.76
N TYR A 176 -22.69 21.05 -11.47
CA TYR A 176 -23.03 20.21 -10.31
C TYR A 176 -22.80 20.94 -8.98
N SER A 177 -21.73 21.73 -8.84
CA SER A 177 -21.51 22.48 -7.58
C SER A 177 -22.60 23.50 -7.29
N LEU A 178 -23.02 24.26 -8.32
CA LEU A 178 -24.12 25.23 -8.19
C LEU A 178 -25.45 24.52 -7.89
N LYS A 179 -25.74 23.43 -8.60
CA LYS A 179 -26.98 22.67 -8.45
C LYS A 179 -27.16 22.07 -7.05
N GLN A 180 -26.07 21.62 -6.43
CA GLN A 180 -26.07 20.94 -5.13
C GLN A 180 -25.70 21.86 -3.96
N ASN A 181 -25.31 23.11 -4.24
CA ASN A 181 -24.80 24.09 -3.27
C ASN A 181 -23.62 23.57 -2.42
N ASP A 182 -22.76 22.75 -3.02
CA ASP A 182 -21.53 22.22 -2.40
C ASP A 182 -20.43 22.00 -3.45
N ARG A 183 -19.16 21.83 -3.03
CA ARG A 183 -18.04 21.80 -3.97
C ARG A 183 -17.83 20.41 -4.58
N TRP A 184 -18.43 20.17 -5.74
CA TRP A 184 -18.32 18.91 -6.47
C TRP A 184 -17.38 19.04 -7.69
N THR A 185 -16.45 18.11 -7.85
CA THR A 185 -15.51 18.07 -8.99
C THR A 185 -15.77 16.84 -9.85
N VAL A 186 -16.12 17.08 -11.11
CA VAL A 186 -16.45 16.07 -12.11
C VAL A 186 -15.39 16.12 -13.22
N GLY A 187 -15.11 14.98 -13.87
CA GLY A 187 -14.22 14.96 -15.02
C GLY A 187 -14.06 13.59 -15.64
N ARG A 188 -13.84 13.58 -16.95
CA ARG A 188 -13.83 12.41 -17.85
C ARG A 188 -13.09 11.17 -17.32
N VAL A 189 -11.97 11.34 -16.63
CA VAL A 189 -11.20 10.19 -16.09
C VAL A 189 -11.56 9.90 -14.62
N GLN A 190 -11.73 10.94 -13.78
CA GLN A 190 -11.99 10.75 -12.35
C GLN A 190 -13.39 10.18 -12.08
N THR A 191 -14.40 10.59 -12.85
CA THR A 191 -15.79 10.23 -12.60
C THR A 191 -16.10 8.78 -12.96
N PRO A 192 -15.70 8.22 -14.12
CA PRO A 192 -15.82 6.78 -14.37
C PRO A 192 -14.97 5.93 -13.40
N THR A 193 -13.79 6.42 -12.99
CA THR A 193 -12.97 5.73 -11.96
C THR A 193 -13.72 5.64 -10.63
N LEU A 194 -14.43 6.71 -10.24
CA LEU A 194 -15.28 6.73 -9.04
C LEU A 194 -16.51 5.83 -9.21
N ALA A 195 -17.17 5.85 -10.38
CA ALA A 195 -18.32 4.99 -10.69
C ALA A 195 -18.00 3.52 -10.44
N MET A 196 -16.86 3.03 -10.94
CA MET A 196 -16.39 1.67 -10.67
C MET A 196 -16.28 1.34 -9.17
N VAL A 197 -15.79 2.28 -8.36
CA VAL A 197 -15.65 2.10 -6.90
C VAL A 197 -17.01 2.16 -6.20
N VAL A 198 -17.93 3.00 -6.67
CA VAL A 198 -19.33 3.08 -6.19
C VAL A 198 -20.06 1.77 -6.50
N GLU A 199 -20.09 1.32 -7.76
CA GLU A 199 -20.68 0.05 -8.19
C GLU A 199 -20.16 -1.13 -7.35
N ARG A 200 -18.85 -1.19 -7.10
CA ARG A 200 -18.26 -2.23 -6.25
C ARG A 200 -18.69 -2.10 -4.79
N THR A 201 -18.76 -0.88 -4.26
CA THR A 201 -19.17 -0.63 -2.87
C THR A 201 -20.63 -1.05 -2.67
N GLU A 202 -21.50 -0.70 -3.60
CA GLU A 202 -22.93 -1.04 -3.57
C GLU A 202 -23.16 -2.54 -3.78
N ALA A 203 -22.46 -3.18 -4.72
CA ALA A 203 -22.50 -4.63 -4.90
C ALA A 203 -21.96 -5.44 -3.69
N ILE A 204 -21.27 -4.79 -2.74
CA ILE A 204 -20.90 -5.38 -1.45
C ILE A 204 -21.97 -5.10 -0.39
N GLN A 205 -22.53 -3.89 -0.37
CA GLN A 205 -23.53 -3.46 0.62
C GLN A 205 -24.91 -4.10 0.39
N SER A 206 -25.31 -4.32 -0.87
CA SER A 206 -26.56 -5.00 -1.23
C SER A 206 -26.43 -6.53 -1.27
N PHE A 207 -25.23 -7.07 -1.03
CA PHE A 207 -24.98 -8.50 -1.07
C PHE A 207 -25.63 -9.22 0.11
N VAL A 208 -26.58 -10.11 -0.19
CA VAL A 208 -27.14 -11.06 0.77
C VAL A 208 -26.41 -12.38 0.61
N ALA A 209 -25.83 -12.90 1.70
CA ALA A 209 -25.19 -14.20 1.70
C ALA A 209 -26.24 -15.31 1.60
N GLU A 210 -26.15 -16.11 0.56
CA GLU A 210 -27.02 -17.27 0.33
C GLU A 210 -26.34 -18.52 0.88
N PRO A 211 -26.96 -19.23 1.85
CA PRO A 211 -26.43 -20.48 2.35
C PRO A 211 -26.65 -21.59 1.31
N TYR A 212 -25.60 -22.37 1.05
CA TYR A 212 -25.64 -23.54 0.17
C TYR A 212 -24.88 -24.70 0.77
N VAL A 213 -25.20 -25.91 0.32
CA VAL A 213 -24.49 -27.13 0.71
C VAL A 213 -23.69 -27.65 -0.48
N GLU A 214 -22.45 -28.04 -0.24
CA GLU A 214 -21.68 -28.93 -1.13
C GLU A 214 -21.49 -30.28 -0.43
N ILE A 215 -21.47 -31.37 -1.19
CA ILE A 215 -21.15 -32.70 -0.65
C ILE A 215 -19.68 -33.01 -0.95
N GLU A 216 -18.88 -33.23 0.09
CA GLU A 216 -17.49 -33.66 0.02
C GLU A 216 -17.41 -35.17 0.25
N ALA A 217 -16.65 -35.88 -0.59
CA ALA A 217 -16.18 -37.23 -0.32
C ALA A 217 -14.65 -37.25 -0.24
N ARG A 218 -14.13 -38.02 0.72
CA ARG A 218 -12.73 -38.41 0.82
C ARG A 218 -12.58 -39.84 0.36
N PHE A 219 -11.73 -40.03 -0.62
CA PHE A 219 -11.40 -41.32 -1.21
C PHE A 219 -9.97 -41.70 -0.83
N ALA A 220 -9.66 -42.99 -0.75
CA ALA A 220 -8.28 -43.46 -0.74
C ALA A 220 -8.06 -44.55 -1.79
N THR A 221 -6.91 -44.49 -2.45
CA THR A 221 -6.40 -45.52 -3.38
C THR A 221 -6.07 -46.82 -2.63
N GLU A 222 -5.79 -47.91 -3.36
CA GLU A 222 -5.23 -49.15 -2.78
C GLU A 222 -3.96 -48.89 -1.95
N ARG A 223 -3.18 -47.86 -2.32
CA ARG A 223 -1.94 -47.45 -1.65
C ARG A 223 -2.19 -46.60 -0.39
N SER A 224 -3.44 -46.44 0.02
CA SER A 224 -3.88 -45.58 1.12
C SER A 224 -3.54 -44.09 0.94
N GLU A 225 -3.40 -43.63 -0.31
CA GLU A 225 -3.24 -42.20 -0.62
C GLU A 225 -4.62 -41.53 -0.64
N GLU A 226 -4.87 -40.59 0.27
CA GLU A 226 -6.17 -39.90 0.36
C GLU A 226 -6.28 -38.70 -0.60
N TYR A 227 -7.47 -38.51 -1.17
CA TYR A 227 -7.82 -37.33 -1.94
C TYR A 227 -9.29 -36.93 -1.76
N ARG A 228 -9.60 -35.67 -2.06
CA ARG A 228 -10.90 -35.04 -1.84
C ARG A 228 -11.61 -34.75 -3.16
N GLY A 229 -12.83 -35.25 -3.31
CA GLY A 229 -13.75 -34.90 -4.39
C GLY A 229 -14.98 -34.14 -3.90
N ILE A 230 -15.49 -33.24 -4.74
CA ILE A 230 -16.77 -32.52 -4.52
C ILE A 230 -17.82 -33.08 -5.48
N TYR A 231 -19.02 -33.35 -4.97
CA TYR A 231 -20.14 -33.82 -5.79
C TYR A 231 -20.50 -32.80 -6.89
N PHE A 232 -20.73 -33.29 -8.10
CA PHE A 232 -21.10 -32.46 -9.25
C PHE A 232 -22.11 -33.18 -10.16
N GLU A 233 -22.90 -32.38 -10.87
CA GLU A 233 -23.78 -32.89 -11.94
C GLU A 233 -23.20 -32.58 -13.31
N ALA A 234 -23.14 -33.59 -14.16
CA ALA A 234 -22.65 -33.46 -15.53
C ALA A 234 -23.71 -32.85 -16.46
N LYS A 235 -23.77 -31.51 -16.51
CA LYS A 235 -24.62 -30.77 -17.48
C LYS A 235 -24.16 -30.90 -18.95
N THR A 236 -23.02 -31.54 -19.21
CA THR A 236 -22.47 -31.76 -20.56
C THR A 236 -21.81 -33.13 -20.67
N LYS A 237 -21.62 -33.63 -21.90
CA LYS A 237 -20.89 -34.90 -22.16
C LYS A 237 -19.42 -34.87 -21.68
N ASP A 238 -18.82 -33.70 -21.49
CA ASP A 238 -17.46 -33.58 -20.95
C ASP A 238 -17.50 -33.49 -19.42
N LEU A 239 -17.38 -34.65 -18.76
CA LEU A 239 -17.37 -34.77 -17.29
C LEU A 239 -16.32 -33.88 -16.61
N ALA A 240 -15.21 -33.54 -17.28
CA ALA A 240 -14.18 -32.67 -16.70
C ALA A 240 -14.65 -31.20 -16.55
N LYS A 241 -15.67 -30.78 -17.31
CA LYS A 241 -16.27 -29.43 -17.24
C LYS A 241 -17.42 -29.31 -16.25
N GLY A 242 -17.77 -30.38 -15.53
CA GLY A 242 -18.78 -30.32 -14.47
C GLY A 242 -18.44 -29.30 -13.38
N GLU A 243 -19.45 -28.56 -12.94
CA GLU A 243 -19.38 -27.60 -11.83
C GLU A 243 -19.94 -28.23 -10.55
N ALA A 244 -19.32 -27.95 -9.41
CA ALA A 244 -19.79 -28.44 -8.11
C ALA A 244 -21.26 -28.08 -7.89
N LYS A 245 -22.10 -29.06 -7.55
CA LYS A 245 -23.52 -28.77 -7.29
C LYS A 245 -23.63 -28.07 -5.94
N ARG A 246 -24.29 -26.91 -5.96
CA ARG A 246 -24.75 -26.20 -4.77
C ARG A 246 -26.19 -26.62 -4.52
N PHE A 247 -26.41 -27.31 -3.40
CA PHE A 247 -27.73 -27.72 -2.94
C PHE A 247 -28.31 -26.68 -1.99
N SER A 248 -29.63 -26.61 -1.90
CA SER A 248 -30.31 -25.84 -0.86
C SER A 248 -30.18 -26.54 0.49
N PRO A 249 -30.01 -25.82 1.62
CA PRO A 249 -30.00 -26.44 2.94
C PRO A 249 -31.31 -27.21 3.20
N GLY A 250 -31.20 -28.50 3.54
CA GLY A 250 -32.36 -29.37 3.78
C GLY A 250 -32.99 -30.02 2.54
N GLU A 251 -32.37 -29.89 1.36
CA GLU A 251 -32.79 -30.59 0.14
C GLU A 251 -32.66 -32.12 0.33
N VAL A 252 -33.79 -32.86 0.23
CA VAL A 252 -33.90 -34.30 0.55
C VAL A 252 -32.82 -35.14 -0.14
N SER A 253 -32.48 -34.81 -1.39
CA SER A 253 -31.45 -35.53 -2.15
C SER A 253 -30.06 -35.51 -1.50
N ILE A 254 -29.76 -34.58 -0.59
CA ILE A 254 -28.49 -34.56 0.15
C ILE A 254 -28.38 -35.82 1.01
N GLU A 255 -29.43 -36.19 1.74
CA GLU A 255 -29.41 -37.38 2.61
C GLU A 255 -29.35 -38.66 1.78
N ASP A 256 -30.06 -38.72 0.66
CA ASP A 256 -30.00 -39.84 -0.28
C ASP A 256 -28.59 -40.02 -0.88
N ILE A 257 -27.93 -38.94 -1.32
CA ILE A 257 -26.55 -38.97 -1.84
C ILE A 257 -25.58 -39.40 -0.73
N LEU A 258 -25.72 -38.87 0.50
CA LEU A 258 -24.89 -39.27 1.64
C LEU A 258 -25.08 -40.75 2.03
N SER A 259 -26.31 -41.27 1.91
CA SER A 259 -26.64 -42.68 2.15
C SER A 259 -26.02 -43.60 1.09
N ARG A 260 -26.21 -43.27 -0.20
CA ARG A 260 -25.60 -44.00 -1.32
C ARG A 260 -24.08 -43.96 -1.26
N ALA A 261 -23.48 -42.81 -0.97
CA ALA A 261 -22.03 -42.65 -0.87
C ALA A 261 -21.38 -43.49 0.24
N LYS A 262 -22.11 -43.85 1.30
CA LYS A 262 -21.64 -44.74 2.38
C LYS A 262 -21.77 -46.23 2.06
N ARG A 263 -22.70 -46.61 1.17
CA ARG A 263 -23.03 -48.01 0.84
C ARG A 263 -22.48 -48.47 -0.51
N GLY A 264 -22.28 -47.54 -1.43
CA GLY A 264 -21.89 -47.81 -2.80
C GLY A 264 -20.41 -48.12 -2.99
N GLN A 265 -20.09 -48.71 -4.14
CA GLN A 265 -18.72 -48.98 -4.55
C GLN A 265 -18.19 -47.77 -5.33
N ALA A 266 -17.03 -47.25 -4.94
CA ALA A 266 -16.43 -46.09 -5.57
C ALA A 266 -15.30 -46.50 -6.52
N ARG A 267 -15.27 -45.90 -7.72
CA ARG A 267 -14.27 -46.17 -8.75
C ARG A 267 -13.91 -44.93 -9.56
N ILE A 268 -12.76 -44.95 -10.21
CA ILE A 268 -12.32 -43.88 -11.10
C ILE A 268 -13.04 -44.01 -12.44
N LYS A 269 -13.88 -43.03 -12.75
CA LYS A 269 -14.61 -42.94 -14.03
C LYS A 269 -13.79 -42.26 -15.13
N LYS A 270 -12.96 -41.27 -14.76
CA LYS A 270 -12.09 -40.56 -15.70
C LYS A 270 -10.90 -39.91 -14.98
N ARG A 271 -9.74 -39.88 -15.65
CA ARG A 271 -8.62 -38.99 -15.30
C ARG A 271 -8.26 -38.12 -16.51
N ASP A 272 -8.12 -36.83 -16.29
CA ASP A 272 -7.78 -35.83 -17.31
C ASP A 272 -6.63 -34.95 -16.80
N ASP A 273 -5.43 -35.15 -17.35
CA ASP A 273 -4.23 -34.38 -17.03
C ASP A 273 -3.95 -33.37 -18.15
N LYS A 274 -4.21 -32.09 -17.88
CA LYS A 274 -3.96 -30.99 -18.84
C LYS A 274 -2.69 -30.24 -18.47
N GLN A 275 -1.66 -30.36 -19.31
CA GLN A 275 -0.46 -29.53 -19.20
C GLN A 275 -0.73 -28.13 -19.76
N GLN A 276 -0.48 -27.11 -18.96
CA GLN A 276 -0.47 -25.71 -19.36
C GLN A 276 0.97 -25.20 -19.37
N LYS A 277 1.43 -24.72 -20.52
CA LYS A 277 2.66 -23.95 -20.66
C LYS A 277 2.33 -22.47 -20.50
N ILE A 278 3.00 -21.81 -19.57
CA ILE A 278 2.83 -20.38 -19.27
C ILE A 278 4.15 -19.68 -19.62
N PRO A 279 4.22 -18.96 -20.74
CA PRO A 279 5.46 -18.30 -21.16
C PRO A 279 5.86 -17.20 -20.18
N PRO A 280 7.12 -16.74 -20.20
CA PRO A 280 7.57 -15.65 -19.35
C PRO A 280 6.73 -14.38 -19.57
N PRO A 281 6.36 -13.66 -18.49
CA PRO A 281 5.54 -12.47 -18.62
C PRO A 281 6.30 -11.37 -19.36
N LYS A 282 5.61 -10.60 -20.20
CA LYS A 282 6.16 -9.41 -20.86
C LYS A 282 6.76 -8.44 -19.84
N LEU A 283 7.74 -7.66 -20.30
CA LEU A 283 8.40 -6.60 -19.55
C LEU A 283 7.39 -5.59 -18.95
N TYR A 284 7.83 -4.81 -17.98
CA TYR A 284 6.96 -3.88 -17.28
C TYR A 284 6.67 -2.62 -18.10
N ASP A 285 5.38 -2.30 -18.20
CA ASP A 285 4.92 -0.91 -18.19
C ASP A 285 4.73 -0.44 -16.73
N LEU A 286 4.42 0.84 -16.52
CA LEU A 286 4.19 1.38 -15.16
C LEU A 286 3.04 0.70 -14.41
N THR A 287 1.96 0.30 -15.09
CA THR A 287 0.76 -0.28 -14.47
C THR A 287 1.04 -1.68 -13.92
N GLU A 288 1.76 -2.51 -14.67
CA GLU A 288 2.15 -3.85 -14.25
C GLU A 288 3.17 -3.79 -13.10
N LEU A 289 4.11 -2.83 -13.13
CA LEU A 289 5.05 -2.59 -12.03
C LEU A 289 4.30 -2.15 -10.75
N GLN A 290 3.34 -1.24 -10.86
CA GLN A 290 2.47 -0.82 -9.75
C GLN A 290 1.63 -1.98 -9.20
N LYS A 291 1.07 -2.83 -10.07
CA LYS A 291 0.29 -4.01 -9.66
C LYS A 291 1.14 -5.01 -8.88
N ASP A 292 2.34 -5.35 -9.35
CA ASP A 292 3.22 -6.29 -8.64
C ASP A 292 3.83 -5.69 -7.38
N ALA A 293 4.20 -4.40 -7.35
CA ALA A 293 4.65 -3.72 -6.15
C ALA A 293 3.55 -3.63 -5.07
N ASN A 294 2.30 -3.39 -5.46
CA ASN A 294 1.15 -3.41 -4.55
C ASN A 294 0.86 -4.84 -4.03
N ARG A 295 0.87 -5.85 -4.92
CA ARG A 295 0.65 -7.26 -4.57
C ARG A 295 1.69 -7.79 -3.60
N LEU A 296 2.97 -7.50 -3.85
CA LEU A 296 4.10 -8.09 -3.12
C LEU A 296 4.52 -7.28 -1.89
N PHE A 297 4.42 -5.95 -1.94
CA PHE A 297 4.92 -5.06 -0.89
C PHE A 297 3.85 -4.15 -0.26
N GLY A 298 2.63 -4.13 -0.81
CA GLY A 298 1.56 -3.24 -0.36
C GLY A 298 1.73 -1.78 -0.78
N PHE A 299 2.68 -1.48 -1.67
CA PHE A 299 2.94 -0.11 -2.12
C PHE A 299 1.73 0.48 -2.85
N GLN A 300 1.43 1.75 -2.58
CA GLN A 300 0.41 2.52 -3.30
C GLN A 300 0.91 2.83 -4.73
N ALA A 301 -0.03 3.05 -5.65
CA ALA A 301 0.29 3.31 -7.05
C ALA A 301 1.21 4.53 -7.22
N LYS A 302 0.93 5.61 -6.49
CA LYS A 302 1.75 6.83 -6.48
C LYS A 302 3.15 6.57 -5.90
N TYR A 303 3.24 5.87 -4.78
CA TYR A 303 4.53 5.60 -4.13
C TYR A 303 5.47 4.78 -5.03
N THR A 304 4.94 3.78 -5.74
CA THR A 304 5.72 3.01 -6.73
C THR A 304 6.23 3.89 -7.87
N LEU A 305 5.41 4.83 -8.37
CA LEU A 305 5.83 5.79 -9.39
C LEU A 305 6.94 6.72 -8.87
N ASP A 306 6.79 7.26 -7.65
CA ASP A 306 7.79 8.15 -7.06
C ASP A 306 9.14 7.44 -6.85
N LEU A 307 9.14 6.18 -6.39
CA LEU A 307 10.34 5.34 -6.28
C LEU A 307 10.98 5.07 -7.65
N SER A 308 10.17 4.74 -8.66
CA SER A 308 10.65 4.49 -10.03
C SER A 308 11.23 5.76 -10.67
N GLN A 309 10.66 6.94 -10.36
CA GLN A 309 11.21 8.24 -10.76
C GLN A 309 12.55 8.54 -10.10
N SER A 310 12.72 8.24 -8.81
CA SER A 310 14.04 8.35 -8.15
C SER A 310 15.08 7.45 -8.82
N LEU A 311 14.73 6.20 -9.11
CA LEU A 311 15.59 5.24 -9.80
C LEU A 311 15.97 5.70 -11.23
N TYR A 312 15.09 6.39 -11.94
CA TYR A 312 15.35 6.97 -13.26
C TYR A 312 16.15 8.28 -13.20
N GLU A 313 15.69 9.29 -12.47
CA GLU A 313 16.25 10.65 -12.54
C GLU A 313 17.50 10.84 -11.66
N VAL A 314 17.49 10.27 -10.44
CA VAL A 314 18.58 10.44 -9.45
C VAL A 314 19.63 9.36 -9.62
N HIS A 315 19.21 8.10 -9.59
CA HIS A 315 20.15 6.97 -9.61
C HIS A 315 20.58 6.57 -11.02
N LYS A 316 19.82 6.92 -12.06
CA LYS A 316 20.05 6.53 -13.47
C LYS A 316 20.10 5.00 -13.67
N LEU A 317 19.38 4.25 -12.85
CA LEU A 317 19.36 2.77 -12.82
C LEU A 317 18.21 2.14 -13.63
N LEU A 318 17.11 2.85 -13.85
CA LEU A 318 15.99 2.39 -14.68
C LEU A 318 15.84 3.30 -15.90
N THR A 319 15.19 2.78 -16.94
CA THR A 319 14.68 3.58 -18.07
C THR A 319 13.37 4.28 -17.71
N TYR A 320 12.84 5.10 -18.62
CA TYR A 320 11.75 6.05 -18.33
C TYR A 320 10.51 5.38 -17.70
N PRO A 321 10.14 5.72 -16.44
CA PRO A 321 9.24 4.89 -15.64
C PRO A 321 7.76 5.24 -15.83
N ARG A 322 7.39 6.16 -16.74
CA ARG A 322 5.97 6.43 -17.09
C ARG A 322 5.53 5.75 -18.39
N SER A 323 6.34 4.83 -18.90
CA SER A 323 6.06 4.08 -20.13
C SER A 323 4.75 3.27 -20.05
N ASP A 324 4.00 3.27 -21.14
CA ASP A 324 2.84 2.40 -21.40
C ASP A 324 3.20 1.18 -22.27
N SER A 325 4.43 1.08 -22.79
CA SER A 325 4.88 -0.06 -23.58
C SER A 325 5.45 -1.18 -22.72
N ARG A 326 5.26 -2.42 -23.19
CA ARG A 326 5.85 -3.66 -22.65
C ARG A 326 6.86 -4.30 -23.61
N TYR A 327 7.29 -3.54 -24.62
CA TYR A 327 8.17 -3.96 -25.70
C TYR A 327 9.45 -3.12 -25.76
N LEU A 328 10.47 -3.66 -26.40
CA LEU A 328 11.71 -2.97 -26.76
C LEU A 328 11.81 -2.79 -28.27
N SER A 329 12.51 -1.73 -28.70
CA SER A 329 12.92 -1.59 -30.09
C SER A 329 14.08 -2.53 -30.40
N SER A 330 14.30 -2.82 -31.67
CA SER A 330 15.47 -3.60 -32.12
C SER A 330 16.79 -2.91 -31.71
N SER A 331 16.81 -1.57 -31.66
CA SER A 331 17.95 -0.78 -31.19
C SER A 331 18.21 -0.92 -29.68
N VAL A 332 17.18 -0.92 -28.83
CA VAL A 332 17.36 -1.08 -27.38
C VAL A 332 17.69 -2.54 -27.05
N ALA A 333 17.10 -3.50 -27.77
CA ALA A 333 17.37 -4.92 -27.61
C ALA A 333 18.86 -5.28 -27.83
N SER A 334 19.59 -4.57 -28.68
CA SER A 334 21.02 -4.81 -28.92
C SER A 334 21.92 -4.45 -27.74
N THR A 335 21.45 -3.62 -26.81
CA THR A 335 22.21 -3.21 -25.60
C THR A 335 22.02 -4.15 -24.41
N LEU A 336 21.06 -5.10 -24.50
CA LEU A 336 20.73 -6.02 -23.42
C LEU A 336 21.89 -6.90 -22.90
N PRO A 337 22.85 -7.38 -23.71
CA PRO A 337 23.94 -8.22 -23.20
C PRO A 337 24.73 -7.53 -22.09
N GLY A 338 25.13 -6.26 -22.29
CA GLY A 338 25.86 -5.49 -21.28
C GLY A 338 25.00 -5.12 -20.05
N ILE A 339 23.71 -4.86 -20.25
CA ILE A 339 22.77 -4.63 -19.13
C ILE A 339 22.65 -5.90 -18.27
N VAL A 340 22.52 -7.08 -18.90
CA VAL A 340 22.40 -8.36 -18.20
C VAL A 340 23.69 -8.72 -17.46
N GLU A 341 24.86 -8.49 -18.06
CA GLU A 341 26.17 -8.71 -17.41
C GLU A 341 26.30 -7.93 -16.08
N VAL A 342 25.83 -6.68 -16.07
CA VAL A 342 25.84 -5.83 -14.87
C VAL A 342 24.86 -6.34 -13.80
N ILE A 343 23.60 -6.61 -14.15
CA ILE A 343 22.58 -6.99 -13.15
C ILE A 343 22.71 -8.43 -12.66
N ARG A 344 23.22 -9.38 -13.47
CA ARG A 344 23.30 -10.82 -13.12
C ARG A 344 24.15 -11.07 -11.88
N GLN A 345 25.08 -10.17 -11.55
CA GLN A 345 25.91 -10.24 -10.34
C GLN A 345 25.09 -10.19 -9.04
N GLY A 346 23.88 -9.61 -9.05
CA GLY A 346 22.95 -9.63 -7.92
C GLY A 346 22.08 -10.89 -7.81
N TYR A 347 22.23 -11.86 -8.73
CA TYR A 347 21.35 -13.03 -8.88
C TYR A 347 22.13 -14.35 -9.00
N GLN A 348 23.33 -14.43 -8.42
CA GLN A 348 24.18 -15.63 -8.48
C GLN A 348 23.55 -16.86 -7.81
N ASP A 349 22.68 -16.67 -6.82
CA ASP A 349 21.95 -17.75 -6.13
C ASP A 349 20.74 -18.31 -6.92
N VAL A 350 20.52 -17.84 -8.15
CA VAL A 350 19.42 -18.29 -9.03
C VAL A 350 20.00 -19.01 -10.24
N ASP A 351 19.48 -20.21 -10.51
CA ASP A 351 19.80 -20.96 -11.72
C ASP A 351 19.18 -20.27 -12.94
N LEU A 352 19.95 -19.37 -13.53
CA LEU A 352 19.66 -18.67 -14.77
C LEU A 352 20.28 -19.44 -15.93
N ARG A 353 19.50 -19.69 -16.99
CA ARG A 353 20.02 -20.34 -18.20
C ARG A 353 21.35 -19.75 -18.65
N SER A 354 22.24 -20.60 -19.15
CA SER A 354 23.57 -20.21 -19.63
C SER A 354 23.51 -19.11 -20.71
N ASP A 355 22.50 -19.16 -21.58
CA ASP A 355 22.25 -18.21 -22.67
C ASP A 355 21.53 -16.90 -22.27
N THR A 356 21.26 -16.70 -20.97
CA THR A 356 20.63 -15.46 -20.44
C THR A 356 21.50 -14.24 -20.74
N GLY A 357 20.95 -13.29 -21.50
CA GLY A 357 21.66 -12.08 -21.97
C GLY A 357 22.47 -12.27 -23.25
N VAL A 358 22.75 -13.51 -23.66
CA VAL A 358 23.51 -13.82 -24.89
C VAL A 358 22.57 -14.13 -26.07
N ARG A 359 21.52 -14.91 -25.82
CA ARG A 359 20.48 -15.20 -26.83
C ARG A 359 19.66 -13.93 -27.10
N ALA A 360 19.46 -13.57 -28.36
CA ALA A 360 18.54 -12.48 -28.71
C ALA A 360 17.10 -12.77 -28.23
N LEU A 361 16.42 -11.75 -27.71
CA LEU A 361 15.00 -11.86 -27.37
C LEU A 361 14.14 -11.81 -28.64
N GLY A 362 13.10 -12.66 -28.69
CA GLY A 362 12.21 -12.76 -29.84
C GLY A 362 11.05 -11.73 -29.85
N PRO A 363 10.14 -11.83 -30.85
CA PRO A 363 9.01 -10.91 -31.04
C PRO A 363 8.00 -10.78 -29.89
N ALA A 364 8.10 -11.65 -28.87
CA ALA A 364 7.33 -11.54 -27.64
C ALA A 364 7.74 -10.30 -26.80
N PHE A 365 8.99 -9.83 -26.94
CA PHE A 365 9.57 -8.73 -26.19
C PHE A 365 10.12 -7.60 -27.09
N VAL A 366 10.58 -7.93 -28.30
CA VAL A 366 11.19 -6.97 -29.23
C VAL A 366 10.26 -6.77 -30.44
N ASP A 367 9.67 -5.59 -30.55
CA ASP A 367 8.76 -5.25 -31.65
C ASP A 367 8.67 -3.72 -31.79
N ASP A 368 9.41 -3.16 -32.76
CA ASP A 368 9.46 -1.72 -33.01
C ASP A 368 8.08 -1.10 -33.29
N LYS A 369 7.10 -1.89 -33.76
CA LYS A 369 5.72 -1.42 -34.01
C LYS A 369 4.86 -1.34 -32.75
N LYS A 370 5.33 -1.89 -31.63
CA LYS A 370 4.64 -1.89 -30.32
C LYS A 370 5.39 -1.08 -29.25
N VAL A 371 6.47 -0.40 -29.63
CA VAL A 371 7.07 0.68 -28.85
C VAL A 371 6.25 1.94 -29.11
N SER A 372 5.90 2.67 -28.04
CA SER A 372 5.17 3.93 -28.11
C SER A 372 6.16 5.10 -28.10
N ASP A 373 5.83 6.21 -27.43
CA ASP A 373 6.80 7.27 -27.11
C ASP A 373 8.01 6.72 -26.31
N HIS A 374 7.80 5.61 -25.57
CA HIS A 374 8.81 4.95 -24.77
C HIS A 374 8.75 3.42 -24.92
N HIS A 375 9.85 2.75 -24.60
CA HIS A 375 9.94 1.30 -24.50
C HIS A 375 9.69 0.83 -23.06
N ALA A 376 9.68 -0.49 -22.82
CA ALA A 376 9.44 -1.07 -21.50
C ALA A 376 10.45 -0.60 -20.43
N ILE A 377 10.00 -0.57 -19.18
CA ILE A 377 10.83 -0.23 -18.01
C ILE A 377 11.81 -1.39 -17.77
N ILE A 378 13.10 -1.12 -17.96
CA ILE A 378 14.22 -2.05 -17.76
C ILE A 378 15.36 -1.37 -16.99
N PRO A 379 16.32 -2.12 -16.43
CA PRO A 379 17.55 -1.54 -15.89
C PRO A 379 18.40 -0.89 -16.99
N THR A 380 19.23 0.08 -16.62
CA THR A 380 20.28 0.63 -17.49
C THR A 380 21.58 -0.19 -17.35
N GLY A 381 22.61 0.14 -18.14
CA GLY A 381 23.96 -0.44 -17.99
C GLY A 381 24.75 0.07 -16.78
N LYS A 382 24.15 0.84 -15.87
CA LYS A 382 24.83 1.38 -14.69
C LYS A 382 24.79 0.37 -13.53
N ASP A 383 25.94 0.14 -12.89
CA ASP A 383 26.03 -0.80 -11.76
C ASP A 383 25.16 -0.35 -10.57
N PRO A 384 24.17 -1.15 -10.13
CA PRO A 384 23.32 -0.81 -8.98
C PRO A 384 24.09 -0.71 -7.65
N ARG A 385 25.29 -1.28 -7.54
CA ARG A 385 26.17 -1.17 -6.36
C ARG A 385 26.91 0.18 -6.30
N SER A 386 26.96 0.93 -7.42
CA SER A 386 27.57 2.26 -7.47
C SER A 386 26.73 3.36 -6.81
N VAL A 387 25.49 3.05 -6.39
CA VAL A 387 24.56 4.01 -5.81
C VAL A 387 23.94 3.49 -4.51
N ARG A 388 23.60 4.40 -3.60
CA ARG A 388 22.94 4.08 -2.34
C ARG A 388 21.43 4.21 -2.48
N MET A 389 20.75 3.09 -2.70
CA MET A 389 19.29 3.00 -2.69
C MET A 389 18.73 2.85 -1.27
N SER A 390 17.51 3.35 -1.06
CA SER A 390 16.66 2.94 0.07
C SER A 390 16.17 1.49 -0.11
N GLY A 391 15.69 0.89 0.99
CA GLY A 391 15.15 -0.47 0.95
C GLY A 391 13.92 -0.66 0.06
N ASP A 392 13.17 0.41 -0.23
CA ASP A 392 12.00 0.37 -1.10
C ASP A 392 12.34 0.65 -2.56
N GLU A 393 13.30 1.53 -2.85
CA GLU A 393 13.89 1.65 -4.19
C GLU A 393 14.54 0.32 -4.62
N ALA A 394 15.30 -0.33 -3.72
CA ALA A 394 15.91 -1.63 -4.00
C ALA A 394 14.88 -2.72 -4.33
N LYS A 395 13.70 -2.71 -3.68
CA LYS A 395 12.59 -3.63 -4.00
C LYS A 395 12.01 -3.37 -5.40
N VAL A 396 11.83 -2.10 -5.78
CA VAL A 396 11.31 -1.73 -7.11
C VAL A 396 12.33 -2.06 -8.21
N PHE A 397 13.61 -1.78 -7.99
CA PHE A 397 14.69 -2.18 -8.91
C PHE A 397 14.75 -3.72 -9.05
N ASP A 398 14.68 -4.46 -7.93
CA ASP A 398 14.69 -5.93 -7.92
C ASP A 398 13.55 -6.54 -8.74
N LEU A 399 12.34 -5.97 -8.67
CA LEU A 399 11.24 -6.39 -9.54
C LEU A 399 11.61 -6.24 -11.01
N VAL A 400 12.08 -5.05 -11.42
CA VAL A 400 12.36 -4.72 -12.82
C VAL A 400 13.52 -5.56 -13.38
N ALA A 401 14.60 -5.73 -12.62
CA ALA A 401 15.74 -6.56 -13.00
C ALA A 401 15.34 -8.05 -13.14
N LYS A 402 14.59 -8.60 -12.17
CA LYS A 402 14.05 -9.97 -12.29
C LYS A 402 13.14 -10.13 -13.50
N ARG A 403 12.24 -9.17 -13.78
CA ARG A 403 11.33 -9.23 -14.93
C ARG A 403 12.06 -9.20 -16.27
N LEU A 404 13.18 -8.50 -16.36
CA LEU A 404 14.07 -8.57 -17.52
C LEU A 404 14.70 -9.97 -17.62
N LEU A 405 15.32 -10.49 -16.55
CA LEU A 405 15.97 -11.81 -16.56
C LEU A 405 14.99 -12.98 -16.87
N MET A 406 13.72 -12.85 -16.47
CA MET A 406 12.64 -13.80 -16.80
C MET A 406 12.46 -14.00 -18.31
N ALA A 407 12.71 -12.97 -19.14
CA ALA A 407 12.48 -13.03 -20.59
C ALA A 407 13.35 -14.07 -21.33
N TRP A 408 14.44 -14.54 -20.72
CA TRP A 408 15.27 -15.62 -21.27
C TRP A 408 14.90 -17.01 -20.77
N GLN A 409 14.22 -17.11 -19.61
CA GLN A 409 13.97 -18.39 -18.96
C GLN A 409 12.87 -19.19 -19.67
N ASP A 410 12.81 -20.49 -19.40
CA ASP A 410 11.83 -21.38 -20.00
C ASP A 410 10.41 -21.17 -19.44
N ASP A 411 9.41 -21.68 -20.15
CA ASP A 411 8.00 -21.66 -19.74
C ASP A 411 7.82 -22.28 -18.34
N LEU A 412 6.91 -21.72 -17.56
CA LEU A 412 6.35 -22.35 -16.37
C LEU A 412 5.36 -23.43 -16.83
N ILE A 413 5.69 -24.70 -16.61
CA ILE A 413 4.86 -25.84 -17.00
C ILE A 413 4.12 -26.36 -15.77
N LYS A 414 2.79 -26.34 -15.84
CA LYS A 414 1.90 -26.87 -14.80
C LYS A 414 1.08 -28.02 -15.38
N SER A 415 0.86 -29.07 -14.61
CA SER A 415 -0.18 -30.07 -14.91
C SER A 415 -1.37 -29.83 -14.00
N GLN A 416 -2.53 -29.58 -14.60
CA GLN A 416 -3.81 -29.58 -13.90
C GLN A 416 -4.45 -30.97 -14.07
N SER A 417 -4.54 -31.70 -12.96
CA SER A 417 -5.15 -33.03 -12.90
C SER A 417 -6.62 -32.90 -12.49
N THR A 418 -7.53 -33.49 -13.26
CA THR A 418 -8.94 -33.67 -12.86
C THR A 418 -9.24 -35.15 -12.78
N VAL A 419 -9.67 -35.62 -11.61
CA VAL A 419 -10.13 -36.99 -11.39
C VAL A 419 -11.63 -36.96 -11.14
N VAL A 420 -12.37 -37.76 -11.91
CA VAL A 420 -13.80 -38.00 -11.71
C VAL A 420 -13.95 -39.38 -11.08
N THR A 421 -14.42 -39.40 -9.83
CA THR A 421 -14.72 -40.61 -9.08
C THR A 421 -16.23 -40.80 -9.06
N GLU A 422 -16.68 -42.00 -9.40
CA GLU A 422 -18.08 -42.40 -9.45
C GLU A 422 -18.36 -43.36 -8.30
N ILE A 423 -19.45 -43.14 -7.57
CA ILE A 423 -19.98 -44.10 -6.60
C ILE A 423 -21.23 -44.73 -7.21
N LEU A 424 -21.23 -46.06 -7.32
CA LEU A 424 -22.36 -46.84 -7.80
C LEU A 424 -23.10 -47.48 -6.62
N CYS A 425 -24.39 -47.20 -6.51
CA CYS A 425 -25.26 -47.75 -5.46
C CYS A 425 -26.69 -47.87 -5.97
N ASP A 426 -27.33 -49.02 -5.76
CA ASP A 426 -28.75 -49.26 -6.11
C ASP A 426 -29.12 -48.95 -7.58
N GLY A 427 -28.16 -49.13 -8.50
CA GLY A 427 -28.32 -48.79 -9.94
C GLY A 427 -28.14 -47.31 -10.29
N LEU A 428 -27.91 -46.45 -9.30
CA LEU A 428 -27.63 -45.02 -9.47
C LEU A 428 -26.13 -44.72 -9.44
N SER A 429 -25.75 -43.59 -10.04
CA SER A 429 -24.37 -43.11 -10.19
C SER A 429 -24.25 -41.70 -9.60
N ASP A 430 -23.42 -41.56 -8.57
CA ASP A 430 -23.10 -40.28 -7.93
C ASP A 430 -21.66 -39.87 -8.29
N THR A 431 -21.47 -38.72 -8.96
CA THR A 431 -20.16 -38.29 -9.46
C THR A 431 -19.50 -37.20 -8.64
N TYR A 432 -18.22 -37.39 -8.33
CA TYR A 432 -17.37 -36.49 -7.54
C TYR A 432 -16.16 -36.05 -8.36
N LYS A 433 -15.86 -34.75 -8.33
CA LYS A 433 -14.74 -34.15 -9.05
C LYS A 433 -13.66 -33.70 -8.07
N SER A 434 -12.45 -34.21 -8.30
CA SER A 434 -11.23 -33.82 -7.60
C SER A 434 -10.37 -33.04 -8.58
N SER A 435 -9.76 -31.93 -8.14
CA SER A 435 -8.88 -31.13 -8.99
C SER A 435 -7.59 -30.81 -8.25
N GLY A 436 -6.47 -31.10 -8.91
CA GLY A 436 -5.13 -30.84 -8.41
C GLY A 436 -4.29 -30.05 -9.39
N MET A 437 -3.21 -29.46 -8.91
CA MET A 437 -2.23 -28.75 -9.73
C MET A 437 -0.83 -29.03 -9.21
N ILE A 438 0.04 -29.51 -10.10
CA ILE A 438 1.47 -29.67 -9.85
C ILE A 438 2.27 -28.80 -10.82
N VAL A 439 3.41 -28.28 -10.36
CA VAL A 439 4.40 -27.63 -11.22
C VAL A 439 5.34 -28.72 -11.72
N LEU A 440 5.39 -28.92 -13.04
CA LEU A 440 6.33 -29.85 -13.68
C LEU A 440 7.69 -29.17 -13.94
N GLN A 441 7.68 -27.87 -14.19
CA GLN A 441 8.86 -27.05 -14.44
C GLN A 441 8.56 -25.62 -13.97
N GLU A 442 9.33 -25.07 -13.04
CA GLU A 442 9.13 -23.68 -12.56
C GLU A 442 9.46 -22.64 -13.65
N GLY A 443 10.47 -22.91 -14.49
CA GLY A 443 10.88 -21.99 -15.57
C GLY A 443 11.21 -20.59 -15.04
N TRP A 444 10.71 -19.56 -15.71
CA TRP A 444 10.84 -18.15 -15.30
C TRP A 444 10.39 -17.86 -13.86
N ARG A 445 9.51 -18.68 -13.28
CA ARG A 445 9.00 -18.49 -11.91
C ARG A 445 10.06 -18.72 -10.84
N ALA A 446 11.18 -19.39 -11.15
CA ALA A 446 12.33 -19.50 -10.25
C ALA A 446 12.92 -18.13 -9.83
N LEU A 447 12.69 -17.07 -10.62
CA LEU A 447 13.06 -15.69 -10.29
C LEU A 447 12.02 -14.97 -9.41
N GLU A 448 10.77 -15.44 -9.30
CA GLU A 448 9.88 -14.94 -8.26
C GLU A 448 10.40 -15.41 -6.89
N ARG A 449 10.41 -14.51 -5.89
CA ARG A 449 10.90 -14.83 -4.54
C ARG A 449 10.25 -16.12 -4.01
N ARG A 450 11.02 -16.93 -3.27
CA ARG A 450 10.57 -18.10 -2.48
C ARG A 450 9.59 -17.70 -1.34
N THR A 451 8.45 -17.10 -1.66
CA THR A 451 7.24 -17.34 -0.86
C THR A 451 7.02 -18.84 -0.85
N ARG A 452 6.84 -19.42 0.35
CA ARG A 452 6.54 -20.84 0.60
C ARG A 452 5.73 -21.39 -0.58
N ALA A 453 6.20 -22.48 -1.19
CA ALA A 453 5.41 -23.17 -2.18
C ALA A 453 4.02 -23.41 -1.56
N ALA A 454 2.98 -22.82 -2.16
CA ALA A 454 1.63 -23.23 -1.85
C ALA A 454 1.62 -24.74 -2.09
N GLU A 455 1.26 -25.53 -1.08
CA GLU A 455 1.29 -26.98 -1.16
C GLU A 455 0.59 -27.39 -2.45
N ALA A 456 1.37 -27.91 -3.39
CA ALA A 456 0.84 -28.36 -4.66
C ALA A 456 -0.14 -29.46 -4.31
N LEU A 457 -1.43 -29.20 -4.54
CA LEU A 457 -2.50 -30.16 -4.23
C LEU A 457 -2.42 -31.27 -5.29
N ALA A 458 -1.41 -32.13 -5.14
CA ALA A 458 -1.17 -33.26 -6.02
C ALA A 458 -2.27 -34.29 -5.75
N LEU A 459 -3.00 -34.66 -6.80
CA LEU A 459 -3.86 -35.83 -6.73
C LEU A 459 -2.97 -37.07 -6.87
N PRO A 460 -3.27 -38.17 -6.15
CA PRO A 460 -2.54 -39.43 -6.31
C PRO A 460 -2.62 -39.93 -7.75
N PHE A 461 -1.68 -40.79 -8.13
CA PHE A 461 -1.76 -41.45 -9.44
C PHE A 461 -2.83 -42.54 -9.38
N VAL A 462 -3.82 -42.45 -10.28
CA VAL A 462 -4.94 -43.39 -10.38
C VAL A 462 -5.26 -43.65 -11.85
N ARG A 463 -5.75 -44.84 -12.17
CA ARG A 463 -6.16 -45.27 -13.52
C ARG A 463 -7.66 -45.24 -13.67
N GLU A 464 -8.15 -45.12 -14.91
CA GLU A 464 -9.58 -45.34 -15.18
C GLU A 464 -9.95 -46.79 -14.84
N ALA A 465 -11.19 -46.99 -14.40
CA ALA A 465 -11.73 -48.25 -13.88
C ALA A 465 -11.13 -48.77 -12.55
N GLU A 466 -10.11 -48.11 -11.97
CA GLU A 466 -9.54 -48.43 -10.65
C GLU A 466 -10.56 -48.22 -9.53
N ASP A 467 -10.66 -49.19 -8.61
CA ASP A 467 -11.55 -49.11 -7.45
C ASP A 467 -10.87 -48.34 -6.30
N VAL A 468 -11.66 -47.53 -5.57
CA VAL A 468 -11.19 -46.69 -4.46
C VAL A 468 -12.11 -46.80 -3.26
N SER A 469 -11.57 -46.64 -2.06
CA SER A 469 -12.37 -46.71 -0.83
C SER A 469 -12.90 -45.34 -0.41
N VAL A 470 -14.19 -45.23 -0.10
CA VAL A 470 -14.77 -44.03 0.52
C VAL A 470 -14.40 -44.03 2.00
N LYS A 471 -13.57 -43.07 2.45
CA LYS A 471 -13.16 -42.94 3.86
C LYS A 471 -14.13 -42.08 4.67
N LYS A 472 -14.65 -41.02 4.05
CA LYS A 472 -15.60 -40.09 4.67
C LYS A 472 -16.46 -39.46 3.58
N VAL A 473 -17.72 -39.21 3.88
CA VAL A 473 -18.58 -38.32 3.09
C VAL A 473 -19.33 -37.39 4.04
N GLU A 474 -19.35 -36.10 3.73
CA GLU A 474 -19.98 -35.08 4.57
C GLU A 474 -20.59 -33.93 3.75
N SER A 475 -21.70 -33.39 4.24
CA SER A 475 -22.31 -32.17 3.71
C SER A 475 -21.67 -30.95 4.36
N LEU A 476 -21.06 -30.10 3.54
CA LEU A 476 -20.46 -28.84 3.97
C LEU A 476 -21.44 -27.69 3.73
N LYS A 477 -21.95 -27.13 4.84
CA LYS A 477 -22.65 -25.85 4.82
C LYS A 477 -21.65 -24.73 4.50
N LYS A 478 -21.96 -23.94 3.48
CA LYS A 478 -21.17 -22.81 2.98
C LYS A 478 -22.10 -21.64 2.69
N GLU A 479 -21.52 -20.46 2.50
CA GLU A 479 -22.25 -19.24 2.14
C GLU A 479 -21.58 -18.60 0.93
N THR A 480 -22.37 -17.95 0.07
CA THR A 480 -21.83 -17.10 -0.99
C THR A 480 -21.12 -15.90 -0.37
N LYS A 481 -20.07 -15.39 -1.03
CA LYS A 481 -19.27 -14.26 -0.53
C LYS A 481 -19.44 -13.03 -1.43
N PRO A 482 -19.46 -11.81 -0.87
CA PRO A 482 -19.52 -10.59 -1.67
C PRO A 482 -18.28 -10.45 -2.56
N PRO A 483 -18.36 -9.71 -3.68
CA PRO A 483 -17.20 -9.40 -4.49
C PRO A 483 -16.16 -8.63 -3.64
N PRO A 484 -14.84 -8.89 -3.79
CA PRO A 484 -13.85 -8.17 -2.99
C PRO A 484 -13.82 -6.69 -3.36
N ALA A 485 -13.70 -5.82 -2.34
CA ALA A 485 -13.47 -4.39 -2.56
C ALA A 485 -12.21 -4.15 -3.41
N PHE A 486 -12.17 -3.03 -4.13
CA PHE A 486 -10.99 -2.69 -4.93
C PHE A 486 -9.78 -2.40 -4.03
N SER A 487 -8.57 -2.68 -4.53
CA SER A 487 -7.30 -2.15 -4.03
C SER A 487 -6.67 -1.29 -5.12
N ASP A 488 -5.57 -0.59 -4.83
CA ASP A 488 -4.78 0.09 -5.87
C ASP A 488 -4.50 -0.84 -7.07
N ALA A 489 -4.04 -2.08 -6.87
CA ALA A 489 -3.77 -3.02 -7.95
C ALA A 489 -5.02 -3.43 -8.75
N THR A 490 -6.13 -3.75 -8.08
CA THR A 490 -7.33 -4.22 -8.78
C THR A 490 -8.12 -3.08 -9.42
N LEU A 491 -8.05 -1.85 -8.88
CA LEU A 491 -8.59 -0.65 -9.52
C LEU A 491 -7.74 -0.24 -10.71
N LEU A 492 -6.40 -0.22 -10.59
CA LEU A 492 -5.51 0.02 -11.74
C LEU A 492 -5.75 -0.99 -12.86
N ASN A 493 -5.97 -2.27 -12.52
CA ASN A 493 -6.33 -3.29 -13.50
C ASN A 493 -7.69 -3.01 -14.14
N GLY A 494 -8.70 -2.64 -13.34
CA GLY A 494 -10.02 -2.26 -13.85
C GLY A 494 -9.97 -1.05 -14.78
N MET A 495 -9.21 -0.01 -14.42
CA MET A 495 -8.97 1.15 -15.26
C MET A 495 -8.29 0.73 -16.57
N ALA A 496 -7.24 -0.11 -16.50
CA ALA A 496 -6.57 -0.64 -17.68
C ALA A 496 -7.49 -1.48 -18.59
N SER A 497 -8.48 -2.18 -18.03
CA SER A 497 -9.43 -3.02 -18.77
C SER A 497 -10.82 -2.40 -18.97
N ALA A 498 -10.98 -1.08 -18.77
CA ALA A 498 -12.30 -0.46 -18.62
C ALA A 498 -13.23 -0.57 -19.85
N GLY A 499 -12.68 -0.87 -21.04
CA GLY A 499 -13.45 -1.13 -22.26
C GLY A 499 -13.57 -2.60 -22.69
N SER A 500 -13.07 -3.58 -21.92
CA SER A 500 -13.13 -5.01 -22.31
C SER A 500 -14.52 -5.64 -22.15
N ARG A 501 -15.58 -4.82 -22.17
CA ARG A 501 -16.99 -5.16 -21.99
C ARG A 501 -17.91 -4.30 -22.87
N LEU A 502 -17.35 -3.62 -23.87
CA LEU A 502 -18.12 -2.84 -24.84
C LEU A 502 -18.54 -3.73 -26.00
N ASP A 503 -19.77 -3.54 -26.48
CA ASP A 503 -20.30 -4.29 -27.63
C ASP A 503 -19.65 -3.84 -28.96
N ASP A 504 -19.10 -2.63 -28.99
CA ASP A 504 -18.31 -2.09 -30.10
C ASP A 504 -16.88 -2.64 -30.04
N LYS A 505 -16.51 -3.45 -31.06
CA LYS A 505 -15.20 -4.11 -31.16
C LYS A 505 -14.03 -3.16 -31.47
N GLU A 506 -14.29 -2.01 -32.10
CA GLU A 506 -13.27 -1.00 -32.36
C GLU A 506 -12.92 -0.27 -31.04
N LEU A 507 -13.94 0.14 -30.30
CA LEU A 507 -13.78 0.73 -28.96
C LEU A 507 -13.21 -0.27 -27.95
N GLU A 508 -13.62 -1.55 -27.99
CA GLU A 508 -13.02 -2.62 -27.19
C GLU A 508 -11.52 -2.71 -27.46
N GLY A 509 -11.10 -2.72 -28.74
CA GLY A 509 -9.69 -2.76 -29.13
C GLY A 509 -8.88 -1.59 -28.58
N ILE A 510 -9.37 -0.36 -28.75
CA ILE A 510 -8.67 0.87 -28.34
C ILE A 510 -8.56 0.98 -26.81
N LEU A 511 -9.63 0.66 -26.08
CA LEU A 511 -9.61 0.69 -24.62
C LEU A 511 -8.88 -0.53 -24.01
N ARG A 512 -8.80 -1.66 -24.71
CA ARG A 512 -7.97 -2.81 -24.30
C ARG A 512 -6.47 -2.52 -24.39
N GLU A 513 -6.06 -1.59 -25.25
CA GLU A 513 -4.66 -1.11 -25.30
C GLU A 513 -4.35 -0.07 -24.22
N LYS A 514 -5.15 1.01 -24.10
CA LYS A 514 -4.79 2.18 -23.26
C LYS A 514 -5.67 2.41 -22.03
N GLY A 515 -6.81 1.75 -21.90
CA GLY A 515 -7.72 1.85 -20.76
C GLY A 515 -8.19 3.26 -20.40
N LEU A 516 -8.76 3.39 -19.21
CA LEU A 516 -9.19 4.65 -18.62
C LEU A 516 -7.98 5.39 -18.04
N GLY A 517 -7.61 6.51 -18.69
CA GLY A 517 -6.46 7.33 -18.31
C GLY A 517 -5.10 6.71 -18.67
N THR A 518 -4.10 7.55 -18.92
CA THR A 518 -2.73 7.08 -19.22
C THR A 518 -2.05 6.55 -17.95
N PRO A 519 -1.14 5.57 -18.02
CA PRO A 519 -0.46 5.01 -16.83
C PRO A 519 0.15 6.07 -15.92
N ALA A 520 0.74 7.13 -16.51
CA ALA A 520 1.27 8.29 -15.79
C ALA A 520 0.23 9.01 -14.89
N THR A 521 -1.04 9.01 -15.27
CA THR A 521 -2.13 9.74 -14.57
C THR A 521 -2.96 8.88 -13.62
N ARG A 522 -3.06 7.56 -13.82
CA ARG A 522 -4.00 6.71 -13.04
C ARG A 522 -3.78 6.80 -11.53
N ALA A 523 -2.51 6.76 -11.10
CA ALA A 523 -2.15 6.92 -9.69
C ALA A 523 -2.61 8.28 -9.12
N ALA A 524 -2.42 9.37 -9.88
CA ALA A 524 -2.86 10.70 -9.47
C ALA A 524 -4.39 10.82 -9.46
N THR A 525 -5.11 10.14 -10.35
CA THR A 525 -6.58 10.06 -10.32
C THR A 525 -7.08 9.41 -9.02
N ILE A 526 -6.50 8.28 -8.61
CA ILE A 526 -6.87 7.57 -7.37
C ILE A 526 -6.64 8.48 -6.15
N GLU A 527 -5.45 9.07 -6.03
CA GLU A 527 -5.14 9.99 -4.92
C GLU A 527 -6.00 11.27 -4.97
N THR A 528 -6.44 11.72 -6.15
CA THR A 528 -7.38 12.84 -6.29
C THR A 528 -8.75 12.49 -5.72
N LEU A 529 -9.30 11.31 -6.04
CA LEU A 529 -10.58 10.85 -5.49
C LEU A 529 -10.55 10.70 -3.97
N ILE A 530 -9.41 10.28 -3.42
CA ILE A 530 -9.16 10.22 -1.97
C ILE A 530 -9.07 11.64 -1.37
N THR A 531 -8.26 12.52 -1.97
CA THR A 531 -8.10 13.91 -1.51
C THR A 531 -9.42 14.71 -1.55
N ARG A 532 -10.28 14.43 -2.53
CA ARG A 532 -11.63 15.02 -2.65
C ARG A 532 -12.66 14.39 -1.70
N LYS A 533 -12.29 13.34 -0.94
CA LYS A 533 -13.18 12.56 -0.07
C LYS A 533 -14.34 11.88 -0.81
N TYR A 534 -14.16 11.51 -2.08
CA TYR A 534 -15.13 10.65 -2.79
C TYR A 534 -14.87 9.17 -2.51
N VAL A 535 -13.59 8.80 -2.48
CA VAL A 535 -13.11 7.47 -2.08
C VAL A 535 -12.38 7.60 -0.74
N GLU A 536 -12.43 6.56 0.09
CA GLU A 536 -11.55 6.43 1.24
C GLU A 536 -10.76 5.11 1.18
N ARG A 537 -9.52 5.14 1.69
CA ARG A 537 -8.64 3.98 1.74
C ARG A 537 -8.73 3.36 3.14
N ARG A 538 -9.43 2.22 3.25
CA ARG A 538 -9.52 1.40 4.47
C ARG A 538 -8.48 0.28 4.35
N GLU A 539 -7.39 0.38 5.10
CA GLU A 539 -6.20 -0.48 4.95
C GLU A 539 -5.67 -0.51 3.49
N LYS A 540 -5.87 -1.62 2.78
CA LYS A 540 -5.50 -1.82 1.36
C LYS A 540 -6.70 -1.68 0.40
N GLN A 541 -7.90 -1.44 0.92
CA GLN A 541 -9.13 -1.40 0.16
C GLN A 541 -9.61 0.04 -0.09
N LEU A 542 -10.18 0.27 -1.26
CA LEU A 542 -10.76 1.52 -1.72
C LEU A 542 -12.28 1.38 -1.68
N TRP A 543 -12.92 2.26 -0.91
CA TRP A 543 -14.36 2.28 -0.66
C TRP A 543 -14.94 3.61 -1.10
N ALA A 544 -16.12 3.61 -1.71
CA ALA A 544 -16.86 4.85 -1.94
C ALA A 544 -17.37 5.40 -0.60
N THR A 545 -17.28 6.71 -0.45
CA THR A 545 -17.93 7.45 0.64
C THR A 545 -19.37 7.78 0.26
N GLU A 546 -20.18 8.21 1.23
CA GLU A 546 -21.54 8.73 0.97
C GLU A 546 -21.52 9.88 -0.04
N LEU A 547 -20.53 10.77 0.01
CA LEU A 547 -20.34 11.86 -0.96
C LEU A 547 -19.98 11.31 -2.36
N GLY A 548 -19.18 10.25 -2.44
CA GLY A 548 -18.84 9.57 -3.70
C GLY A 548 -20.06 8.94 -4.36
N CYS A 549 -20.86 8.19 -3.60
CA CYS A 549 -22.13 7.62 -4.07
C CYS A 549 -23.13 8.72 -4.48
N ALA A 550 -23.31 9.77 -3.66
CA ALA A 550 -24.22 10.88 -3.97
C ALA A 550 -23.84 11.61 -5.26
N LEU A 551 -22.54 11.79 -5.52
CA LEU A 551 -22.05 12.36 -6.77
C LEU A 551 -22.36 11.44 -7.96
N ILE A 552 -22.05 10.14 -7.89
CA ILE A 552 -22.30 9.22 -9.01
C ILE A 552 -23.81 9.06 -9.30
N HIS A 553 -24.67 9.07 -8.29
CA HIS A 553 -26.13 9.04 -8.48
C HIS A 553 -26.73 10.32 -9.08
N ALA A 554 -26.05 11.46 -8.92
CA ALA A 554 -26.46 12.73 -9.51
C ALA A 554 -25.88 12.95 -10.92
N VAL A 555 -24.72 12.36 -11.21
CA VAL A 555 -23.99 12.62 -12.45
C VAL A 555 -24.59 11.85 -13.62
N HIS A 556 -24.72 12.51 -14.76
CA HIS A 556 -25.32 11.93 -15.96
C HIS A 556 -24.55 10.65 -16.39
N PRO A 557 -25.22 9.53 -16.71
CA PRO A 557 -24.55 8.25 -16.96
C PRO A 557 -23.44 8.27 -18.02
N SER A 558 -23.53 9.12 -19.05
CA SER A 558 -22.47 9.27 -20.05
C SER A 558 -21.15 9.77 -19.46
N VAL A 559 -21.19 10.61 -18.42
CA VAL A 559 -20.01 11.16 -17.72
C VAL A 559 -19.39 10.12 -16.77
N CYS A 560 -20.19 9.16 -16.31
CA CYS A 560 -19.75 7.98 -15.57
C CYS A 560 -19.21 6.86 -16.49
N SER A 561 -19.40 6.96 -17.81
CA SER A 561 -19.01 5.92 -18.76
C SER A 561 -17.53 5.98 -19.15
N ALA A 562 -16.84 4.84 -19.06
CA ALA A 562 -15.51 4.67 -19.62
C ALA A 562 -15.52 4.62 -21.16
N ALA A 563 -16.66 4.29 -21.80
CA ALA A 563 -16.78 4.20 -23.26
C ALA A 563 -16.54 5.55 -23.94
N LEU A 564 -17.22 6.60 -23.46
CA LEU A 564 -17.05 7.99 -23.93
C LEU A 564 -15.58 8.46 -23.82
N THR A 565 -14.88 8.01 -22.77
CA THR A 565 -13.44 8.31 -22.63
C THR A 565 -12.61 7.63 -23.71
N GLY A 566 -12.93 6.38 -24.06
CA GLY A 566 -12.29 5.64 -25.14
C GLY A 566 -12.54 6.23 -26.52
N GLU A 567 -13.79 6.59 -26.83
CA GLU A 567 -14.18 7.29 -28.06
C GLU A 567 -13.36 8.56 -28.29
N TRP A 568 -13.12 9.33 -27.23
CA TRP A 568 -12.35 10.58 -27.36
C TRP A 568 -10.86 10.31 -27.54
N GLU A 569 -10.26 9.33 -26.84
CA GLU A 569 -8.87 8.95 -27.14
C GLU A 569 -8.72 8.34 -28.54
N ALA A 570 -9.75 7.67 -29.08
CA ALA A 570 -9.80 7.21 -30.48
C ALA A 570 -9.77 8.40 -31.46
N LYS A 571 -10.66 9.39 -31.27
CA LYS A 571 -10.69 10.62 -32.07
C LYS A 571 -9.38 11.42 -31.97
N LEU A 572 -8.75 11.45 -30.79
CA LEU A 572 -7.44 12.06 -30.60
C LEU A 572 -6.31 11.34 -31.36
N ARG A 573 -6.30 9.99 -31.42
CA ARG A 573 -5.38 9.24 -32.30
C ARG A 573 -5.61 9.59 -33.77
N ARG A 574 -6.87 9.73 -34.21
CA ARG A 574 -7.21 10.14 -35.58
C ARG A 574 -6.72 11.56 -35.91
N ILE A 575 -6.71 12.47 -34.93
CA ILE A 575 -6.06 13.79 -35.08
C ILE A 575 -4.55 13.65 -35.27
N GLU A 576 -3.90 12.78 -34.50
CA GLU A 576 -2.45 12.52 -34.61
C GLU A 576 -2.06 11.90 -35.96
N ALA A 577 -2.90 10.99 -36.48
CA ALA A 577 -2.78 10.42 -37.82
C ALA A 577 -3.10 11.39 -38.97
N GLY A 578 -3.74 12.54 -38.68
CA GLY A 578 -4.20 13.50 -39.69
C GLY A 578 -5.54 13.15 -40.36
N GLU A 579 -6.27 12.17 -39.81
CA GLU A 579 -7.57 11.68 -40.31
C GLU A 579 -8.78 12.46 -39.76
N LEU A 580 -8.56 13.30 -38.75
CA LEU A 580 -9.57 14.15 -38.12
C LEU A 580 -8.94 15.50 -37.76
N THR A 581 -9.66 16.62 -37.92
CA THR A 581 -9.14 17.93 -37.52
C THR A 581 -9.54 18.27 -36.08
N LEU A 582 -8.69 19.05 -35.41
CA LEU A 582 -8.95 19.55 -34.06
C LEU A 582 -10.29 20.30 -33.95
N ASP A 583 -10.66 21.09 -34.96
CA ASP A 583 -11.88 21.90 -34.95
C ASP A 583 -13.17 21.08 -35.16
N VAL A 584 -13.09 19.91 -35.79
CA VAL A 584 -14.24 18.97 -35.83
C VAL A 584 -14.42 18.37 -34.44
N PHE A 585 -13.35 17.83 -33.85
CA PHE A 585 -13.39 17.25 -32.50
C PHE A 585 -13.87 18.26 -31.45
N MET A 586 -13.34 19.49 -31.43
CA MET A 586 -13.75 20.49 -30.44
C MET A 586 -15.23 20.87 -30.55
N ARG A 587 -15.80 20.95 -31.76
CA ARG A 587 -17.25 21.23 -31.95
C ARG A 587 -18.13 20.11 -31.40
N GLU A 588 -17.72 18.85 -31.52
CA GLU A 588 -18.42 17.72 -30.91
C GLU A 588 -18.39 17.81 -29.37
N ILE A 589 -17.23 18.14 -28.78
CA ILE A 589 -17.09 18.35 -27.33
C ILE A 589 -17.96 19.53 -26.86
N GLU A 590 -18.01 20.63 -27.62
CA GLU A 590 -18.85 21.78 -27.28
C GLU A 590 -20.36 21.45 -27.33
N SER A 591 -20.82 20.65 -28.30
CA SER A 591 -22.22 20.18 -28.35
C SER A 591 -22.54 19.32 -27.13
N TYR A 592 -21.70 18.31 -26.87
CA TYR A 592 -21.85 17.41 -25.73
C TYR A 592 -21.87 18.16 -24.39
N VAL A 593 -21.04 19.20 -24.22
CA VAL A 593 -21.02 20.04 -23.01
C VAL A 593 -22.27 20.90 -22.88
N LYS A 594 -22.86 21.42 -23.98
CA LYS A 594 -24.15 22.13 -23.94
C LYS A 594 -25.28 21.20 -23.49
N GLU A 595 -25.46 20.11 -24.21
CA GLU A 595 -26.50 19.10 -23.96
C GLU A 595 -26.45 18.59 -22.52
N THR A 596 -25.24 18.22 -22.04
CA THR A 596 -25.07 17.73 -20.66
C THR A 596 -25.34 18.82 -19.63
N VAL A 597 -24.93 20.09 -19.86
CA VAL A 597 -25.22 21.19 -18.92
C VAL A 597 -26.72 21.49 -18.85
N GLU A 598 -27.44 21.43 -19.96
CA GLU A 598 -28.89 21.61 -20.00
C GLU A 598 -29.61 20.51 -19.18
N MET A 599 -29.23 19.24 -19.36
CA MET A 599 -29.74 18.14 -18.53
C MET A 599 -29.45 18.32 -17.03
N ILE A 600 -28.28 18.87 -16.66
CA ILE A 600 -27.95 19.18 -15.25
C ILE A 600 -28.88 20.27 -14.69
N ARG A 601 -29.22 21.30 -15.49
CA ARG A 601 -30.20 22.31 -15.07
C ARG A 601 -31.58 21.71 -14.81
N GLU A 602 -32.03 20.79 -15.66
CA GLU A 602 -33.36 20.15 -15.55
C GLU A 602 -33.45 19.10 -14.44
N SER A 603 -32.34 18.46 -14.07
CA SER A 603 -32.27 17.48 -12.98
C SER A 603 -32.76 18.03 -11.63
N GLN A 604 -33.15 17.15 -10.69
CA GLN A 604 -33.39 17.56 -9.30
C GLN A 604 -32.10 17.50 -8.46
N PRO A 605 -31.90 18.42 -7.50
CA PRO A 605 -30.79 18.33 -6.55
C PRO A 605 -30.94 17.09 -5.67
N VAL A 606 -29.83 16.43 -5.38
CA VAL A 606 -29.80 15.26 -4.50
C VAL A 606 -29.77 15.76 -3.05
N ARG A 607 -30.65 15.23 -2.21
CA ARG A 607 -30.72 15.65 -0.80
C ARG A 607 -29.39 15.34 -0.10
N SER A 608 -28.67 16.40 0.28
CA SER A 608 -27.39 16.28 0.98
C SER A 608 -27.59 15.74 2.39
N VAL A 609 -26.78 14.75 2.77
CA VAL A 609 -26.71 14.28 4.15
C VAL A 609 -25.80 15.21 4.94
N GLY A 610 -26.39 16.05 5.79
CA GLY A 610 -25.70 16.65 6.93
C GLY A 610 -24.81 17.89 6.69
N ARG A 611 -25.44 19.05 6.45
CA ARG A 611 -25.03 20.29 7.15
C ARG A 611 -26.19 20.76 8.01
N SER A 612 -26.11 20.57 9.33
CA SER A 612 -27.11 21.07 10.27
C SER A 612 -27.01 22.59 10.38
N ASN A 613 -28.17 23.25 10.29
CA ASN A 613 -28.32 24.71 10.26
C ASN A 613 -27.57 25.42 11.40
N ALA A 614 -26.70 26.36 11.04
CA ALA A 614 -26.08 27.31 11.95
C ALA A 614 -26.66 28.73 11.76
N GLU A 615 -27.98 28.87 11.69
CA GLU A 615 -28.63 30.19 11.55
C GLU A 615 -30.10 30.22 12.00
N SER A 616 -30.38 29.99 13.30
CA SER A 616 -31.69 30.34 13.89
C SER A 616 -31.73 30.35 15.44
N THR A 617 -31.14 31.34 16.10
CA THR A 617 -31.54 31.73 17.48
C THR A 617 -31.12 33.17 17.80
N ARG A 618 -31.96 34.15 17.44
CA ARG A 618 -31.86 35.51 17.97
C ARG A 618 -32.82 35.65 19.15
N ALA A 619 -32.24 35.89 20.33
CA ALA A 619 -32.88 36.36 21.56
C ALA A 619 -34.02 35.53 22.18
N LEU A 620 -33.78 35.00 23.38
CA LEU A 620 -34.66 35.18 24.55
C LEU A 620 -33.80 35.02 25.82
N ARG A 621 -33.88 35.98 26.75
CA ARG A 621 -33.11 35.98 28.00
C ARG A 621 -33.85 35.20 29.10
N PRO A 622 -33.15 34.39 29.91
CA PRO A 622 -33.55 34.17 31.30
C PRO A 622 -33.18 35.40 32.14
N LYS A 623 -34.07 35.76 33.07
CA LYS A 623 -33.77 36.73 34.14
C LYS A 623 -33.05 35.99 35.25
N GLU A 624 -31.89 36.48 35.69
CA GLU A 624 -31.49 36.35 37.08
C GLU A 624 -31.06 37.72 37.62
N SER A 625 -31.75 38.14 38.66
CA SER A 625 -31.34 39.22 39.56
C SER A 625 -30.27 38.68 40.50
N PHE A 626 -29.25 39.46 40.81
CA PHE A 626 -28.99 39.86 42.20
C PHE A 626 -27.95 41.02 42.26
N ASP A 627 -28.39 42.09 42.90
CA ASP A 627 -27.66 43.19 43.57
C ASP A 627 -26.55 44.02 42.91
N ALA A 628 -26.50 45.26 43.40
CA ALA A 628 -25.68 46.37 42.95
C ALA A 628 -24.63 46.75 44.02
N VAL A 629 -24.06 47.97 43.90
CA VAL A 629 -22.99 48.55 44.73
C VAL A 629 -21.59 48.05 44.29
N SER A 630 -20.60 48.88 43.96
CA SER A 630 -20.38 50.32 44.23
C SER A 630 -19.81 51.11 43.02
N ARG A 631 -19.78 52.45 43.15
CA ARG A 631 -19.21 53.41 42.19
C ARG A 631 -17.76 53.80 42.55
N ARG A 632 -17.11 54.51 41.59
CA ARG A 632 -15.81 55.26 41.59
C ARG A 632 -14.69 54.51 40.84
N GLY A 633 -13.91 55.09 39.92
CA GLY A 633 -13.96 56.43 39.28
C GLY A 633 -12.59 57.10 39.15
N GLY A 634 -12.12 57.37 37.91
CA GLY A 634 -10.82 57.99 37.57
C GLY A 634 -9.59 57.13 37.94
N ASP A 635 -8.38 57.25 37.41
CA ASP A 635 -7.79 58.00 36.26
C ASP A 635 -6.37 57.41 36.02
N SER A 636 -5.60 57.61 34.93
CA SER A 636 -5.64 58.53 33.79
C SER A 636 -5.02 57.86 32.53
N ALA A 637 -4.49 58.62 31.55
CA ALA A 637 -3.87 58.11 30.31
C ALA A 637 -2.32 58.07 30.34
N ARG A 638 -1.72 57.13 29.56
CA ARG A 638 -0.64 57.44 28.59
C ARG A 638 -0.24 56.25 27.69
N ASP A 639 0.20 56.63 26.50
CA ASP A 639 1.07 55.97 25.51
C ASP A 639 0.63 54.78 24.64
N ALA A 640 1.01 54.95 23.36
CA ALA A 640 1.09 54.04 22.22
C ALA A 640 -0.18 53.26 21.80
N GLY A 641 -0.64 53.32 20.54
CA GLY A 641 0.06 53.76 19.33
C GLY A 641 0.15 52.59 18.36
N ALA A 642 -0.76 52.55 17.38
CA ALA A 642 -0.96 51.41 16.49
C ALA A 642 0.27 51.06 15.62
N LEU A 643 0.37 49.79 15.21
CA LEU A 643 0.30 49.33 13.80
C LEU A 643 0.88 47.91 13.66
N PHE A 644 0.06 46.97 13.19
CA PHE A 644 0.56 45.75 12.53
C PHE A 644 0.31 45.89 11.03
N ALA A 645 1.41 46.06 10.28
CA ALA A 645 1.45 45.94 8.84
C ALA A 645 2.61 45.01 8.46
N SER A 646 2.38 44.16 7.46
CA SER A 646 3.36 43.23 6.88
C SER A 646 4.28 43.96 5.87
N PRO A 647 5.07 43.27 5.03
CA PRO A 647 6.23 42.42 5.30
C PRO A 647 7.49 42.88 4.48
N VAL A 648 8.50 42.00 4.35
CA VAL A 648 9.48 41.90 3.21
C VAL A 648 10.89 42.54 3.34
N SER A 649 11.88 41.63 3.12
CA SER A 649 13.25 41.77 2.55
C SER A 649 14.38 42.53 3.26
N LEU A 650 15.60 42.03 2.98
CA LEU A 650 16.86 42.68 2.54
C LEU A 650 18.00 41.65 2.75
N SER A 651 19.17 41.66 2.10
CA SER A 651 19.59 42.05 0.74
C SER A 651 21.03 41.53 0.49
N THR A 652 21.53 41.60 -0.75
CA THR A 652 22.92 41.31 -1.14
C THR A 652 23.89 42.47 -0.83
N GLY A 653 25.20 42.19 -0.66
CA GLY A 653 26.24 43.24 -0.75
C GLY A 653 27.65 42.93 -0.19
N ASP A 654 28.57 42.50 -1.06
CA ASP A 654 29.95 43.01 -1.29
C ASP A 654 31.08 43.07 -0.22
N SER A 655 32.22 42.45 -0.61
CA SER A 655 33.59 43.05 -0.78
C SER A 655 34.75 42.83 0.23
N PHE A 656 35.97 42.89 -0.35
CA PHE A 656 37.35 42.90 0.20
C PHE A 656 37.83 41.69 1.08
N ALA A 657 39.12 41.38 1.24
CA ALA A 657 40.33 41.28 0.39
C ALA A 657 41.59 41.26 1.31
N SER A 658 42.36 40.18 1.27
CA SER A 658 43.81 40.04 1.55
C SER A 658 44.53 40.84 2.66
N ARG A 659 45.31 40.14 3.52
CA ARG A 659 46.80 40.00 3.51
C ARG A 659 47.46 40.00 4.92
N ASP A 660 48.69 39.45 4.92
CA ASP A 660 49.75 39.44 5.96
C ASP A 660 49.49 38.66 7.28
N GLY A 661 50.45 37.92 7.86
CA GLY A 661 51.78 37.50 7.37
C GLY A 661 52.75 37.08 8.49
N ARG A 662 53.74 36.20 8.18
CA ARG A 662 55.00 35.88 8.93
C ARG A 662 54.87 35.03 10.21
N ASP A 663 55.83 34.19 10.61
CA ASP A 663 57.10 33.70 10.00
C ASP A 663 57.60 32.39 10.69
N PHE A 664 58.74 31.85 10.21
CA PHE A 664 59.62 30.78 10.76
C PHE A 664 59.28 29.29 10.54
N VAL A 665 60.27 28.37 10.33
CA VAL A 665 61.32 28.25 9.28
C VAL A 665 62.06 26.90 9.43
N SER A 666 62.26 26.17 8.31
CA SER A 666 63.20 25.02 8.13
C SER A 666 62.94 23.74 8.98
N SER A 667 63.43 22.54 8.62
CA SER A 667 64.44 22.15 7.61
C SER A 667 64.17 20.78 6.95
N SER A 668 64.82 20.61 5.78
CA SER A 668 65.15 19.40 4.99
C SER A 668 65.32 18.05 5.74
N SER A 669 65.24 16.86 5.11
CA SER A 669 65.92 16.50 3.85
C SER A 669 65.47 15.15 3.19
N THR A 670 65.73 15.01 1.88
CA THR A 670 66.15 13.82 1.06
C THR A 670 65.98 12.37 1.58
N SER A 671 65.90 11.30 0.77
CA SER A 671 65.66 11.00 -0.67
C SER A 671 65.94 9.49 -0.84
N GLY A 672 65.23 8.72 -1.68
CA GLY A 672 65.62 7.32 -1.91
C GLY A 672 64.71 6.49 -2.82
N THR A 673 65.21 6.16 -4.01
CA THR A 673 64.62 5.25 -4.99
C THR A 673 64.99 3.79 -4.74
N HIS A 674 64.16 2.81 -5.15
CA HIS A 674 64.54 1.79 -6.15
C HIS A 674 63.37 0.84 -6.51
N ALA A 675 63.50 0.17 -7.67
CA ALA A 675 62.55 -0.77 -8.24
C ALA A 675 63.27 -2.00 -8.84
N SER A 676 62.62 -3.18 -8.80
CA SER A 676 62.86 -4.42 -9.58
C SER A 676 61.95 -5.53 -8.99
N THR A 677 61.01 -6.23 -9.63
CA THR A 677 60.91 -6.98 -10.92
C THR A 677 61.60 -8.36 -10.91
N ILE A 678 60.87 -9.40 -11.39
CA ILE A 678 61.31 -10.62 -12.15
C ILE A 678 60.96 -12.03 -11.55
N HIS A 679 60.34 -12.87 -12.43
CA HIS A 679 60.11 -14.35 -12.51
C HIS A 679 59.44 -15.14 -11.35
N VAL A 680 58.47 -16.05 -11.56
CA VAL A 680 58.20 -17.15 -12.54
C VAL A 680 59.03 -18.42 -12.27
N ASP A 681 58.42 -19.50 -11.77
CA ASP A 681 58.22 -20.75 -12.55
C ASP A 681 57.32 -21.84 -11.91
N ASN A 682 57.00 -22.82 -12.76
CA ASN A 682 56.04 -23.94 -12.78
C ASN A 682 56.00 -25.07 -11.71
N ALA A 683 54.87 -25.81 -11.77
CA ALA A 683 54.69 -27.28 -11.86
C ALA A 683 54.27 -28.15 -10.63
N ARG A 684 53.15 -28.90 -10.86
CA ARG A 684 52.90 -30.35 -10.58
C ARG A 684 52.87 -30.83 -9.11
N GLU A 685 52.22 -31.92 -8.71
CA GLU A 685 51.38 -32.96 -9.35
C GLU A 685 50.57 -33.72 -8.25
N ARG A 686 49.42 -34.35 -8.59
CA ARG A 686 48.85 -35.58 -7.96
C ARG A 686 48.52 -35.53 -6.45
N ASP A 687 47.75 -36.42 -5.82
CA ASP A 687 46.69 -37.38 -6.13
C ASP A 687 46.25 -37.87 -4.73
N ASN A 688 44.96 -38.04 -4.44
CA ASN A 688 44.41 -39.38 -4.19
C ASN A 688 42.91 -39.39 -3.85
N ALA A 689 42.29 -40.55 -4.07
CA ALA A 689 40.86 -40.75 -3.98
C ALA A 689 40.38 -41.29 -2.61
N GLY A 690 39.18 -40.85 -2.24
CA GLY A 690 38.05 -41.72 -1.88
C GLY A 690 38.18 -42.80 -0.79
N THR A 691 37.26 -42.75 0.18
CA THR A 691 36.49 -43.95 0.54
C THR A 691 35.15 -43.57 1.19
N ALA A 692 34.11 -44.36 0.94
CA ALA A 692 32.79 -44.21 1.53
C ALA A 692 32.45 -45.44 2.39
N ARG A 693 31.71 -45.25 3.50
CA ARG A 693 30.80 -46.29 4.06
C ARG A 693 29.81 -45.78 5.11
N ALA A 694 28.55 -45.73 4.69
CA ALA A 694 27.33 -46.25 5.33
C ALA A 694 27.23 -46.48 6.87
N ILE A 695 26.16 -45.90 7.43
CA ILE A 695 25.13 -46.53 8.31
C ILE A 695 25.55 -47.05 9.70
N SER A 696 25.01 -46.45 10.77
CA SER A 696 24.01 -47.12 11.66
C SER A 696 23.49 -46.18 12.78
N THR A 697 22.65 -46.72 13.67
CA THR A 697 21.61 -46.05 14.47
C THR A 697 21.94 -45.84 15.96
N HIS A 698 21.07 -45.05 16.61
CA HIS A 698 20.73 -45.03 18.05
C HIS A 698 21.46 -44.08 19.04
N SER A 699 20.67 -43.11 19.50
CA SER A 699 20.20 -42.96 20.90
C SER A 699 21.20 -42.72 22.05
N SER A 700 21.24 -41.45 22.49
CA SER A 700 21.26 -41.00 23.89
C SER A 700 22.30 -41.55 24.90
N LYS A 701 23.22 -40.68 25.36
CA LYS A 701 23.24 -40.15 26.76
C LYS A 701 24.41 -39.18 27.02
N ILE A 702 24.06 -37.99 27.51
CA ILE A 702 24.64 -37.21 28.65
C ILE A 702 26.17 -37.24 28.89
N ARG A 703 26.80 -36.03 28.82
CA ARG A 703 27.97 -35.44 29.56
C ARG A 703 29.17 -36.36 29.90
N GLU A 704 30.43 -36.01 29.64
CA GLU A 704 31.20 -34.87 30.19
C GLU A 704 32.52 -34.63 29.39
N GLY A 705 33.28 -33.57 29.72
CA GLY A 705 34.73 -33.52 29.48
C GLY A 705 35.23 -32.79 28.22
N LEU A 706 35.44 -31.47 28.32
CA LEU A 706 36.29 -30.70 27.40
C LEU A 706 37.70 -30.57 27.98
N GLY A 707 38.72 -30.66 27.12
CA GLY A 707 40.12 -30.38 27.49
C GLY A 707 40.99 -29.97 26.28
N ASN A 708 41.55 -28.76 26.34
CA ASN A 708 42.65 -28.21 25.53
C ASN A 708 42.42 -27.90 24.03
N THR A 709 41.94 -26.65 23.80
CA THR A 709 42.61 -25.51 23.08
C THR A 709 43.88 -25.77 22.21
N ILE A 710 44.31 -24.94 21.24
CA ILE A 710 44.31 -23.46 21.01
C ILE A 710 44.53 -23.21 19.46
N PRO A 711 44.57 -21.98 18.87
CA PRO A 711 43.73 -20.77 18.94
C PRO A 711 42.97 -20.46 17.61
N ASN A 712 42.09 -19.46 17.62
CA ASN A 712 42.01 -18.53 16.48
C ASN A 712 41.75 -17.08 16.95
N GLN A 713 42.31 -16.11 16.21
CA GLN A 713 42.43 -14.71 16.63
C GLN A 713 41.12 -13.94 16.42
N ASN A 714 40.37 -13.64 17.50
CA ASN A 714 39.29 -12.63 17.46
C ASN A 714 38.84 -12.12 18.85
N THR A 715 39.77 -12.04 19.81
CA THR A 715 39.44 -11.83 21.22
C THR A 715 39.27 -10.36 21.64
N GLN A 716 39.79 -9.40 20.87
CA GLN A 716 39.82 -7.98 21.29
C GLN A 716 38.54 -7.17 21.02
N GLN A 717 37.67 -7.58 20.09
CA GLN A 717 36.35 -6.91 19.92
C GLN A 717 35.23 -7.49 20.79
N ARG A 718 35.43 -8.66 21.44
CA ARG A 718 34.43 -9.22 22.37
C ARG A 718 34.48 -8.62 23.77
N GLN A 719 35.65 -8.18 24.23
CA GLN A 719 35.81 -7.68 25.61
C GLN A 719 35.04 -6.37 25.90
N GLY A 720 34.75 -5.54 24.89
CA GLY A 720 33.88 -4.38 25.05
C GLY A 720 32.40 -4.73 25.22
N ALA A 721 31.94 -5.86 24.68
CA ALA A 721 30.54 -6.29 24.75
C ALA A 721 30.22 -7.11 26.01
N THR A 722 31.20 -7.86 26.55
CA THR A 722 30.99 -8.66 27.77
C THR A 722 30.87 -7.80 29.04
N ALA A 723 31.34 -6.54 29.01
CA ALA A 723 31.25 -5.63 30.16
C ALA A 723 29.86 -5.00 30.38
N GLN A 724 28.98 -4.98 29.36
CA GLN A 724 27.61 -4.47 29.47
C GLN A 724 26.56 -5.56 29.77
N LEU A 725 26.93 -6.84 29.70
CA LEU A 725 26.05 -7.98 30.01
C LEU A 725 26.00 -8.34 31.50
N THR A 726 26.70 -7.59 32.36
CA THR A 726 26.85 -7.89 33.80
C THR A 726 26.06 -6.95 34.73
N ALA A 727 25.11 -6.16 34.18
CA ALA A 727 24.38 -5.13 34.91
C ALA A 727 22.85 -5.36 35.02
N ILE A 728 22.34 -6.54 34.62
CA ILE A 728 20.92 -6.91 34.76
C ILE A 728 20.77 -7.90 35.92
N SER A 729 20.91 -7.38 37.13
CA SER A 729 20.66 -8.00 38.45
C SER A 729 20.92 -6.86 39.46
N GLN A 730 20.10 -6.56 40.47
CA GLN A 730 19.34 -7.51 41.30
C GLN A 730 18.24 -6.74 42.06
N PHE A 731 16.95 -6.96 41.76
CA PHE A 731 15.88 -6.46 42.64
C PHE A 731 15.83 -7.34 43.89
N THR A 732 16.35 -6.83 45.01
CA THR A 732 16.43 -7.54 46.30
C THR A 732 15.20 -7.36 47.19
N GLY A 733 14.20 -6.60 46.74
CA GLY A 733 12.96 -6.37 47.46
C GLY A 733 11.95 -7.53 47.34
N SER A 734 10.93 -7.51 48.20
CA SER A 734 9.76 -8.39 48.05
C SER A 734 8.86 -7.87 46.92
N LEU A 735 8.58 -8.72 45.93
CA LEU A 735 7.63 -8.41 44.87
C LEU A 735 6.19 -8.23 45.40
N LYS A 736 5.84 -8.87 46.53
CA LYS A 736 4.55 -8.67 47.20
C LYS A 736 4.44 -7.26 47.79
N ASP A 737 5.55 -6.71 48.28
CA ASP A 737 5.58 -5.36 48.85
C ASP A 737 5.45 -4.32 47.74
N ALA A 738 6.11 -4.53 46.59
CA ALA A 738 5.96 -3.70 45.41
C ALA A 738 4.53 -3.78 44.83
N LEU A 739 3.96 -4.99 44.77
CA LEU A 739 2.57 -5.23 44.35
C LEU A 739 1.57 -4.47 45.24
N TYR A 740 1.73 -4.56 46.56
CA TYR A 740 0.88 -3.84 47.50
C TYR A 740 1.08 -2.33 47.42
N LYS A 741 2.34 -1.86 47.36
CA LYS A 741 2.69 -0.42 47.32
C LYS A 741 2.13 0.30 46.09
N TYR A 742 2.22 -0.31 44.90
CA TYR A 742 1.89 0.37 43.64
C TYR A 742 0.52 -0.01 43.05
N PHE A 743 -0.01 -1.20 43.34
CA PHE A 743 -1.31 -1.66 42.80
C PHE A 743 -2.35 -1.95 43.89
N ASN A 744 -2.01 -1.80 45.17
CA ASN A 744 -2.89 -2.10 46.31
C ASN A 744 -3.47 -3.53 46.27
N HIS A 745 -2.70 -4.48 45.76
CA HIS A 745 -3.04 -5.90 45.76
C HIS A 745 -2.22 -6.62 46.84
N ARG A 746 -2.91 -7.39 47.70
CA ARG A 746 -2.25 -8.09 48.83
C ARG A 746 -1.58 -9.40 48.41
N GLU A 747 -2.08 -10.02 47.35
CA GLU A 747 -1.61 -11.31 46.84
C GLU A 747 -1.60 -11.31 45.31
N PHE A 748 -0.69 -12.10 44.74
CA PHE A 748 -0.67 -12.39 43.31
C PHE A 748 -1.79 -13.37 42.94
N ARG A 749 -2.35 -13.25 41.72
CA ARG A 749 -3.12 -14.33 41.10
C ARG A 749 -2.17 -15.45 40.69
N GLU A 750 -2.73 -16.63 40.43
CA GLU A 750 -1.97 -17.83 40.04
C GLU A 750 -0.96 -17.53 38.91
N HIS A 751 0.24 -18.08 39.04
CA HIS A 751 1.41 -17.91 38.16
C HIS A 751 2.00 -16.49 38.03
N GLN A 752 1.29 -15.41 38.38
CA GLN A 752 1.77 -14.03 38.16
C GLN A 752 3.12 -13.73 38.86
N GLU A 753 3.31 -14.19 40.11
CA GLU A 753 4.55 -13.93 40.85
C GLU A 753 5.77 -14.57 40.15
N GLN A 754 5.62 -15.81 39.66
CA GLN A 754 6.68 -16.52 38.94
C GLN A 754 7.04 -15.80 37.64
N ILE A 755 6.03 -15.43 36.85
CA ILE A 755 6.24 -14.73 35.58
C ILE A 755 6.95 -13.39 35.81
N CYS A 756 6.56 -12.63 36.85
CA CYS A 756 7.24 -11.36 37.18
C CYS A 756 8.72 -11.58 37.53
N ARG A 757 9.07 -12.66 38.24
CA ARG A 757 10.47 -12.99 38.58
C ARG A 757 11.29 -13.33 37.33
N GLU A 758 10.80 -14.22 36.47
CA GLU A 758 11.50 -14.63 35.24
C GLU A 758 11.75 -13.44 34.28
N ILE A 759 10.85 -12.45 34.25
CA ILE A 759 11.02 -11.20 33.49
C ILE A 759 12.12 -10.32 34.07
N ILE A 760 12.18 -10.18 35.40
CA ILE A 760 13.19 -9.37 36.10
C ILE A 760 14.58 -10.00 35.98
N GLU A 761 14.66 -11.32 35.86
CA GLU A 761 15.87 -12.08 35.54
C GLU A 761 16.36 -11.88 34.08
N GLY A 762 15.60 -11.17 33.23
CA GLY A 762 16.03 -10.78 31.89
C GLY A 762 15.79 -11.83 30.80
N ASN A 763 14.91 -12.80 31.03
CA ASN A 763 14.61 -13.87 30.06
C ASN A 763 13.53 -13.44 29.05
N ASP A 764 13.66 -13.91 27.80
CA ASP A 764 12.54 -13.89 26.85
C ASP A 764 11.47 -14.90 27.29
N LEU A 765 10.18 -14.63 27.04
CA LEU A 765 9.12 -15.60 27.33
C LEU A 765 7.89 -15.44 26.44
N LEU A 766 7.13 -16.54 26.33
CA LEU A 766 5.78 -16.57 25.74
C LEU A 766 4.75 -16.94 26.82
N LEU A 767 3.80 -16.03 27.06
CA LEU A 767 2.72 -16.17 28.03
C LEU A 767 1.36 -16.31 27.32
N VAL A 768 0.70 -17.44 27.54
CA VAL A 768 -0.69 -17.66 27.14
C VAL A 768 -1.52 -17.82 28.40
N MET A 769 -2.37 -16.84 28.70
CA MET A 769 -3.32 -16.88 29.82
C MET A 769 -4.66 -16.26 29.43
N PRO A 770 -5.79 -16.77 29.93
CA PRO A 770 -7.11 -16.26 29.56
C PRO A 770 -7.28 -14.76 29.89
N THR A 771 -8.17 -14.08 29.17
CA THR A 771 -8.49 -12.67 29.42
C THR A 771 -9.06 -12.50 30.83
N GLY A 772 -8.54 -11.54 31.60
CA GLY A 772 -8.85 -11.37 33.02
C GLY A 772 -7.95 -12.13 34.00
N ALA A 773 -7.02 -12.99 33.53
CA ALA A 773 -5.99 -13.59 34.39
C ALA A 773 -4.93 -12.57 34.91
N GLY A 774 -5.02 -11.29 34.50
CA GLY A 774 -4.11 -10.24 34.93
C GLY A 774 -2.77 -10.21 34.17
N LYS A 775 -2.78 -10.55 32.87
CA LYS A 775 -1.59 -10.50 32.00
C LYS A 775 -0.84 -9.16 32.07
N SER A 776 -1.55 -8.02 32.10
CA SER A 776 -0.91 -6.69 32.12
C SER A 776 0.00 -6.47 33.33
N LEU A 777 -0.40 -6.98 34.50
CA LEU A 777 0.41 -6.90 35.73
C LEU A 777 1.77 -7.58 35.56
N CYS A 778 1.84 -8.66 34.75
CA CYS A 778 3.06 -9.42 34.52
C CYS A 778 4.16 -8.59 33.84
N TYR A 779 3.83 -7.55 33.05
CA TYR A 779 4.85 -6.59 32.57
C TYR A 779 4.83 -5.26 33.35
N GLN A 780 3.68 -4.83 33.88
CA GLN A 780 3.57 -3.56 34.61
C GLN A 780 4.33 -3.57 35.94
N LEU A 781 4.33 -4.67 36.69
CA LEU A 781 5.08 -4.74 37.94
C LEU A 781 6.61 -4.80 37.69
N PRO A 782 7.15 -5.65 36.79
CA PRO A 782 8.55 -5.57 36.38
C PRO A 782 8.95 -4.19 35.86
N ALA A 783 8.11 -3.52 35.07
CA ALA A 783 8.40 -2.17 34.57
C ALA A 783 8.68 -1.13 35.66
N ILE A 784 8.03 -1.27 36.83
CA ILE A 784 8.21 -0.35 37.96
C ILE A 784 9.51 -0.65 38.72
N VAL A 785 9.85 -1.94 38.90
CA VAL A 785 11.00 -2.37 39.73
C VAL A 785 12.33 -2.46 38.95
N LEU A 786 12.28 -2.61 37.63
CA LEU A 786 13.45 -2.51 36.75
C LEU A 786 13.79 -1.04 36.51
N ASP A 787 15.08 -0.69 36.47
CA ASP A 787 15.52 0.64 36.03
C ASP A 787 15.24 0.87 34.54
N GLY A 788 15.04 2.12 34.13
CA GLY A 788 14.67 2.48 32.75
C GLY A 788 13.17 2.34 32.42
N CYS A 789 12.84 2.38 31.13
CA CYS A 789 11.46 2.35 30.62
C CYS A 789 11.13 0.99 29.96
N THR A 790 9.96 0.44 30.27
CA THR A 790 9.37 -0.68 29.52
C THR A 790 8.61 -0.16 28.31
N ILE A 791 8.80 -0.79 27.15
CA ILE A 791 7.96 -0.56 25.96
C ILE A 791 6.89 -1.65 25.90
N VAL A 792 5.63 -1.25 25.66
CA VAL A 792 4.50 -2.16 25.51
C VAL A 792 3.89 -1.98 24.12
N ILE A 793 3.87 -3.03 23.31
CA ILE A 793 3.33 -3.01 21.96
C ILE A 793 1.95 -3.68 21.99
N SER A 794 0.89 -2.93 21.72
CA SER A 794 -0.50 -3.42 21.74
C SER A 794 -1.26 -2.91 20.51
N PRO A 795 -2.21 -3.68 19.94
CA PRO A 795 -2.88 -3.30 18.70
C PRO A 795 -4.11 -2.40 18.94
N LEU A 796 -4.57 -2.28 20.18
CA LEU A 796 -5.83 -1.62 20.54
C LEU A 796 -5.57 -0.29 21.25
N ILE A 797 -5.63 0.81 20.49
CA ILE A 797 -5.45 2.18 20.99
C ILE A 797 -6.29 2.47 22.24
N ALA A 798 -7.58 2.14 22.22
CA ALA A 798 -8.46 2.38 23.36
C ALA A 798 -8.06 1.62 24.63
N LEU A 799 -7.40 0.46 24.50
CA LEU A 799 -6.84 -0.29 25.62
C LEU A 799 -5.53 0.35 26.10
N MET A 800 -4.69 0.84 25.18
CA MET A 800 -3.46 1.57 25.53
C MET A 800 -3.79 2.82 26.36
N ASP A 801 -4.78 3.60 25.94
CA ASP A 801 -5.20 4.82 26.64
C ASP A 801 -5.76 4.51 28.04
N ASP A 802 -6.65 3.51 28.16
CA ASP A 802 -7.20 3.04 29.44
C ASP A 802 -6.11 2.56 30.42
N GLN A 803 -5.16 1.76 29.95
CA GLN A 803 -4.02 1.31 30.77
C GLN A 803 -3.12 2.48 31.20
N VAL A 804 -2.88 3.46 30.33
CA VAL A 804 -2.06 4.64 30.65
C VAL A 804 -2.76 5.56 31.65
N GLU A 805 -4.08 5.75 31.54
CA GLU A 805 -4.87 6.51 32.51
C GLU A 805 -4.87 5.83 33.88
N LYS A 806 -5.04 4.50 33.92
CA LYS A 806 -4.96 3.67 35.15
C LYS A 806 -3.56 3.71 35.80
N LEU A 807 -2.48 3.71 35.02
CA LEU A 807 -1.12 3.85 35.55
C LEU A 807 -0.88 5.26 36.11
N LYS A 808 -1.34 6.31 35.41
CA LYS A 808 -1.22 7.70 35.87
C LYS A 808 -2.00 7.97 37.17
N SER A 809 -3.19 7.40 37.34
CA SER A 809 -3.96 7.55 38.59
C SER A 809 -3.32 6.86 39.80
N LEU A 810 -2.47 5.85 39.56
CA LEU A 810 -1.59 5.23 40.56
C LEU A 810 -0.25 5.97 40.75
N GLY A 811 -0.06 7.13 40.12
CA GLY A 811 1.16 7.93 40.19
C GLY A 811 2.34 7.39 39.36
N ILE A 812 2.10 6.41 38.46
CA ILE A 812 3.13 5.81 37.62
C ILE A 812 3.24 6.59 36.31
N ALA A 813 4.44 7.06 35.98
CA ALA A 813 4.69 7.80 34.76
C ALA A 813 4.58 6.89 33.52
N ALA A 814 3.49 7.04 32.77
CA ALA A 814 3.19 6.24 31.58
C ALA A 814 2.70 7.12 30.40
N GLY A 815 2.88 6.64 29.17
CA GLY A 815 2.42 7.30 27.95
C GLY A 815 2.03 6.31 26.84
N ALA A 816 1.22 6.76 25.88
CA ALA A 816 0.81 5.99 24.71
C ALA A 816 1.17 6.74 23.41
N LEU A 817 1.82 6.07 22.46
CA LEU A 817 2.16 6.60 21.14
C LEU A 817 1.41 5.85 20.05
N HIS A 818 0.41 6.50 19.46
CA HIS A 818 -0.52 5.95 18.48
C HIS A 818 -1.01 7.05 17.53
N SER A 819 -1.72 6.67 16.47
CA SER A 819 -2.16 7.58 15.39
C SER A 819 -3.12 8.71 15.82
N GLY A 820 -3.77 8.61 16.98
CA GLY A 820 -4.76 9.57 17.47
C GLY A 820 -4.20 10.84 18.13
N LEU A 821 -2.90 10.90 18.43
CA LEU A 821 -2.28 12.07 19.06
C LEU A 821 -1.99 13.22 18.09
N SER A 822 -2.08 14.45 18.61
CA SER A 822 -1.52 15.61 17.93
C SER A 822 0.01 15.52 17.81
N ARG A 823 0.60 16.30 16.89
CA ARG A 823 2.05 16.33 16.70
C ARG A 823 2.79 16.77 17.97
N ASP A 824 2.24 17.72 18.70
CA ASP A 824 2.87 18.28 19.90
C ASP A 824 2.80 17.30 21.08
N GLN A 825 1.67 16.62 21.27
CA GLN A 825 1.52 15.54 22.26
C GLN A 825 2.48 14.37 21.96
N SER A 826 2.56 13.94 20.70
CA SER A 826 3.48 12.89 20.29
C SER A 826 4.94 13.31 20.47
N ARG A 827 5.27 14.59 20.25
CA ARG A 827 6.63 15.12 20.46
C ARG A 827 6.98 15.20 21.95
N ALA A 828 6.06 15.64 22.79
CA ALA A 828 6.25 15.68 24.25
C ALA A 828 6.57 14.28 24.80
N LEU A 829 5.76 13.27 24.48
CA LEU A 829 6.00 11.88 24.91
C LEU A 829 7.33 11.30 24.41
N CYS A 830 7.78 11.69 23.20
CA CYS A 830 9.10 11.33 22.70
C CYS A 830 10.23 11.94 23.55
N VAL A 831 10.11 13.21 23.96
CA VAL A 831 11.08 13.85 24.86
C VAL A 831 11.05 13.18 26.24
N ASP A 832 9.85 12.97 26.81
CA ASP A 832 9.67 12.30 28.10
C ASP A 832 10.31 10.90 28.13
N TYR A 833 10.23 10.15 27.03
CA TYR A 833 10.91 8.87 26.88
C TYR A 833 12.45 9.02 26.83
N GLN A 834 12.98 9.92 26.00
CA GLN A 834 14.43 10.09 25.85
C GLN A 834 15.11 10.56 27.13
N GLU A 835 14.44 11.42 27.90
CA GLU A 835 14.90 11.93 29.20
C GLU A 835 14.67 10.94 30.35
N GLY A 836 14.16 9.74 30.07
CA GLY A 836 13.93 8.70 31.09
C GLY A 836 12.80 9.02 32.08
N ARG A 837 11.92 9.96 31.74
CA ARG A 837 10.80 10.40 32.61
C ARG A 837 9.59 9.44 32.58
N LEU A 838 9.61 8.41 31.74
CA LEU A 838 8.57 7.37 31.66
C LEU A 838 9.06 6.03 32.21
N LYS A 839 8.17 5.33 32.94
CA LYS A 839 8.33 3.93 33.34
C LYS A 839 7.72 2.96 32.33
N LEU A 840 6.60 3.37 31.70
CA LEU A 840 5.95 2.60 30.62
C LEU A 840 5.65 3.47 29.40
N LEU A 841 5.98 2.98 28.22
CA LEU A 841 5.61 3.57 26.95
C LEU A 841 4.85 2.56 26.10
N TYR A 842 3.54 2.74 25.98
CA TYR A 842 2.69 1.99 25.07
C TYR A 842 2.89 2.51 23.64
N ILE A 843 3.04 1.62 22.66
CA ILE A 843 3.30 1.97 21.25
C ILE A 843 2.41 1.13 20.34
N ALA A 844 1.64 1.79 19.48
CA ALA A 844 0.86 1.10 18.45
C ALA A 844 1.80 0.56 17.36
N PRO A 845 1.61 -0.66 16.84
CA PRO A 845 2.61 -1.39 16.04
C PRO A 845 3.02 -0.65 14.76
N GLU A 846 2.14 0.16 14.18
CA GLU A 846 2.41 0.97 12.99
C GLU A 846 3.40 2.12 13.27
N ARG A 847 3.49 2.61 14.51
CA ARG A 847 4.46 3.66 14.89
C ARG A 847 5.90 3.15 14.80
N LEU A 848 6.15 1.88 15.11
CA LEU A 848 7.44 1.22 14.91
C LEU A 848 7.83 1.05 13.44
N GLY A 849 6.90 1.25 12.51
CA GLY A 849 7.15 1.28 11.06
C GLY A 849 7.66 2.62 10.53
N LEU A 850 7.64 3.69 11.33
CA LEU A 850 8.11 5.00 10.92
C LEU A 850 9.64 5.02 10.77
N SER A 851 10.12 5.57 9.65
CA SER A 851 11.55 5.65 9.35
C SER A 851 12.33 6.35 10.47
N GLY A 852 13.37 5.70 10.97
CA GLY A 852 14.20 6.19 12.07
C GLY A 852 13.58 6.14 13.47
N PHE A 853 12.33 5.68 13.64
CA PHE A 853 11.70 5.65 14.97
C PHE A 853 12.29 4.56 15.89
N ALA A 854 12.61 3.38 15.35
CA ALA A 854 13.36 2.36 16.10
C ALA A 854 14.78 2.84 16.47
N ASP A 855 15.45 3.59 15.58
CA ASP A 855 16.75 4.22 15.85
C ASP A 855 16.67 5.34 16.90
N PHE A 856 15.53 6.02 16.98
CA PHE A 856 15.23 7.01 18.03
C PHE A 856 15.05 6.32 19.39
N LEU A 857 14.29 5.21 19.45
CA LEU A 857 14.08 4.43 20.68
C LEU A 857 15.38 3.79 21.18
N ALA A 858 16.23 3.30 20.27
CA ALA A 858 17.52 2.69 20.60
C ALA A 858 18.54 3.65 21.27
N ARG A 859 18.30 4.97 21.27
CA ARG A 859 19.16 5.95 21.97
C ARG A 859 19.04 5.88 23.48
N THR A 860 17.87 5.47 23.96
CA THR A 860 17.57 5.22 25.37
C THR A 860 16.96 3.82 25.41
N PRO A 861 17.78 2.74 25.42
CA PRO A 861 17.27 1.38 25.27
C PRO A 861 16.22 1.03 26.34
N PRO A 862 15.13 0.31 25.99
CA PRO A 862 14.14 -0.11 26.97
C PRO A 862 14.71 -1.18 27.90
N SER A 863 14.20 -1.26 29.13
CA SER A 863 14.54 -2.32 30.08
C SER A 863 13.78 -3.62 29.84
N LEU A 864 12.64 -3.53 29.15
CA LEU A 864 11.76 -4.64 28.81
C LEU A 864 10.92 -4.27 27.58
N ILE A 865 10.65 -5.25 26.71
CA ILE A 865 9.74 -5.12 25.56
C ILE A 865 8.60 -6.12 25.74
N ALA A 866 7.43 -5.64 26.15
CA ALA A 866 6.21 -6.44 26.20
C ALA A 866 5.45 -6.34 24.86
N ILE A 867 4.98 -7.47 24.34
CA ILE A 867 4.16 -7.56 23.13
C ILE A 867 2.83 -8.17 23.52
N ASP A 868 1.83 -7.32 23.64
CA ASP A 868 0.45 -7.66 23.92
C ASP A 868 -0.28 -8.11 22.64
N GLU A 869 -1.27 -8.98 22.82
CA GLU A 869 -1.90 -9.78 21.75
C GLU A 869 -0.92 -10.31 20.69
N ALA A 870 0.18 -10.93 21.13
CA ALA A 870 1.23 -11.49 20.29
C ALA A 870 0.71 -12.47 19.22
N HIS A 871 -0.47 -13.08 19.41
CA HIS A 871 -1.11 -13.94 18.41
C HIS A 871 -1.35 -13.22 17.06
N CYS A 872 -1.48 -11.89 17.06
CA CYS A 872 -1.63 -11.07 15.86
C CYS A 872 -0.46 -11.20 14.88
N ILE A 873 0.71 -11.70 15.32
CA ILE A 873 1.86 -11.95 14.43
C ILE A 873 1.67 -13.13 13.49
N SER A 874 0.87 -14.12 13.90
CA SER A 874 0.68 -15.35 13.14
C SER A 874 -0.47 -15.20 12.15
N GLN A 875 -0.26 -15.64 10.92
CA GLN A 875 -1.34 -15.75 9.92
C GLN A 875 -2.37 -16.83 10.26
N TRP A 876 -2.07 -17.66 11.26
CA TRP A 876 -2.98 -18.65 11.85
C TRP A 876 -3.61 -18.16 13.17
N GLY A 877 -3.27 -16.93 13.59
CA GLY A 877 -3.98 -16.21 14.65
C GLY A 877 -5.34 -15.72 14.15
N HIS A 878 -6.28 -15.52 15.09
CA HIS A 878 -7.66 -15.15 14.76
C HIS A 878 -7.83 -13.67 14.38
N ASP A 879 -6.90 -12.79 14.78
CA ASP A 879 -6.84 -11.38 14.39
C ASP A 879 -5.45 -10.99 13.84
N PHE A 880 -5.06 -11.55 12.70
CA PHE A 880 -3.74 -11.31 12.09
C PHE A 880 -3.52 -9.83 11.71
N ARG A 881 -2.45 -9.20 12.22
CA ARG A 881 -2.05 -7.82 11.93
C ARG A 881 -0.72 -7.78 11.16
N PRO A 882 -0.68 -7.26 9.92
CA PRO A 882 0.55 -7.21 9.11
C PRO A 882 1.74 -6.52 9.79
N ASP A 883 1.52 -5.47 10.57
CA ASP A 883 2.60 -4.76 11.29
C ASP A 883 3.25 -5.58 12.40
N TYR A 884 2.52 -6.49 13.04
CA TYR A 884 3.10 -7.40 14.04
C TYR A 884 4.18 -8.28 13.42
N ARG A 885 4.00 -8.72 12.17
CA ARG A 885 4.99 -9.57 11.46
C ARG A 885 6.32 -8.87 11.21
N MET A 886 6.35 -7.54 11.22
CA MET A 886 7.58 -6.77 11.05
C MET A 886 8.30 -6.51 12.37
N LEU A 887 7.76 -6.95 13.52
CA LEU A 887 8.32 -6.62 14.84
C LEU A 887 9.74 -7.13 15.05
N ALA A 888 10.09 -8.39 14.76
CA ALA A 888 11.47 -8.86 14.97
C ALA A 888 12.52 -7.97 14.28
N GLN A 889 12.27 -7.54 13.03
CA GLN A 889 13.17 -6.66 12.30
C GLN A 889 13.28 -5.26 12.94
N ARG A 890 12.16 -4.73 13.46
CA ARG A 890 12.07 -3.43 14.13
C ARG A 890 12.71 -3.45 15.53
N LEU A 891 12.53 -4.55 16.27
CA LEU A 891 12.97 -4.74 17.66
C LEU A 891 14.43 -5.21 17.79
N LEU A 892 15.05 -5.70 16.70
CA LEU A 892 16.47 -6.10 16.70
C LEU A 892 17.41 -5.01 17.24
N LYS A 893 17.09 -3.73 16.98
CA LYS A 893 17.85 -2.56 17.46
C LYS A 893 17.62 -2.21 18.94
N LEU A 894 16.59 -2.79 19.57
CA LEU A 894 16.24 -2.59 20.98
C LEU A 894 16.73 -3.73 21.88
N ARG A 895 17.31 -4.79 21.29
CA ARG A 895 18.08 -5.81 22.00
C ARG A 895 19.34 -5.15 22.61
N PRO A 896 19.84 -5.58 23.80
CA PRO A 896 19.60 -6.88 24.44
C PRO A 896 18.34 -6.98 25.32
N ALA A 897 17.46 -5.97 25.36
CA ALA A 897 16.23 -6.02 26.17
C ALA A 897 15.43 -7.33 25.96
N PRO A 898 14.89 -7.92 27.04
CA PRO A 898 14.05 -9.12 26.96
C PRO A 898 12.74 -8.82 26.23
N ILE A 899 12.25 -9.80 25.47
CA ILE A 899 10.95 -9.76 24.79
C ILE A 899 9.99 -10.72 25.48
N VAL A 900 8.89 -10.16 25.98
CA VAL A 900 7.79 -10.88 26.62
C VAL A 900 6.58 -10.84 25.69
N ALA A 901 6.32 -11.96 25.01
CA ALA A 901 5.18 -12.12 24.13
C ALA A 901 3.98 -12.64 24.92
N MET A 902 2.82 -11.97 24.84
CA MET A 902 1.62 -12.34 25.61
C MET A 902 0.38 -12.40 24.74
N THR A 903 -0.52 -13.35 25.01
CA THR A 903 -1.83 -13.44 24.32
C THR A 903 -2.89 -14.10 25.19
N ALA A 904 -4.16 -13.82 24.90
CA ALA A 904 -5.29 -14.54 25.49
C ALA A 904 -5.39 -15.99 25.00
N THR A 905 -5.09 -16.23 23.72
CA THR A 905 -5.16 -17.55 23.08
C THR A 905 -4.04 -17.75 22.06
N ALA A 906 -3.51 -18.96 22.01
CA ALA A 906 -2.63 -19.42 20.94
C ALA A 906 -2.65 -20.94 20.88
N THR A 907 -2.92 -21.50 19.70
CA THR A 907 -2.74 -22.94 19.44
C THR A 907 -1.24 -23.28 19.43
N PRO A 908 -0.82 -24.56 19.57
CA PRO A 908 0.59 -24.94 19.51
C PRO A 908 1.31 -24.51 18.21
N LEU A 909 0.56 -24.34 17.11
CA LEU A 909 1.08 -23.76 15.86
C LEU A 909 1.32 -22.25 15.98
N VAL A 910 0.35 -21.50 16.51
CA VAL A 910 0.49 -20.06 16.75
C VAL A 910 1.59 -19.76 17.77
N GLN A 911 1.73 -20.58 18.83
CA GLN A 911 2.82 -20.44 19.82
C GLN A 911 4.21 -20.55 19.17
N LYS A 912 4.42 -21.55 18.30
CA LYS A 912 5.67 -21.73 17.55
C LYS A 912 5.92 -20.57 16.58
N ASP A 913 4.88 -20.11 15.88
CA ASP A 913 5.00 -18.98 14.96
C ASP A 913 5.31 -17.68 15.70
N ILE A 914 4.72 -17.41 16.88
CA ILE A 914 5.09 -16.27 17.73
C ILE A 914 6.58 -16.31 18.09
N ALA A 915 7.07 -17.44 18.61
CA ALA A 915 8.47 -17.56 19.04
C ALA A 915 9.47 -17.35 17.90
N VAL A 916 9.16 -17.88 16.70
CA VAL A 916 9.99 -17.74 15.49
C VAL A 916 9.91 -16.33 14.90
N GLN A 917 8.70 -15.76 14.75
CA GLN A 917 8.52 -14.44 14.09
C GLN A 917 8.97 -13.27 14.97
N LEU A 918 9.16 -13.47 16.28
CA LEU A 918 9.71 -12.47 17.22
C LEU A 918 11.22 -12.65 17.49
N ASP A 919 11.86 -13.70 16.96
CA ASP A 919 13.25 -14.07 17.30
C ASP A 919 13.47 -14.17 18.82
N LEU A 920 12.61 -14.94 19.50
CA LEU A 920 12.72 -15.17 20.94
C LEU A 920 13.89 -16.11 21.26
N ARG A 921 14.73 -15.70 22.21
CA ARG A 921 16.00 -16.34 22.56
C ARG A 921 15.81 -17.29 23.73
N ASN A 922 15.67 -18.59 23.44
CA ASN A 922 15.41 -19.65 24.42
C ASN A 922 14.25 -19.33 25.39
N PRO A 923 13.04 -18.97 24.88
CA PRO A 923 11.99 -18.42 25.74
C PRO A 923 11.41 -19.44 26.72
N SER A 924 11.13 -19.00 27.94
CA SER A 924 10.21 -19.70 28.85
C SER A 924 8.81 -19.77 28.22
N LEU A 925 8.14 -20.92 28.27
CA LEU A 925 6.79 -21.11 27.71
C LEU A 925 5.77 -21.33 28.84
N HIS A 926 5.00 -20.29 29.14
CA HIS A 926 3.97 -20.27 30.19
C HIS A 926 2.58 -20.40 29.56
N ILE A 927 2.11 -21.64 29.38
CA ILE A 927 0.90 -21.95 28.61
C ILE A 927 -0.22 -22.43 29.55
N HIS A 928 -1.15 -21.52 29.88
CA HIS A 928 -2.27 -21.77 30.79
C HIS A 928 -3.59 -21.84 30.03
N GLY A 929 -4.50 -22.71 30.49
CA GLY A 929 -5.73 -23.05 29.76
C GLY A 929 -6.70 -21.87 29.54
N PHE A 930 -7.40 -21.86 28.41
CA PHE A 930 -8.33 -20.79 28.03
C PHE A 930 -9.65 -20.78 28.83
N ARG A 931 -9.96 -21.85 29.58
CA ARG A 931 -11.23 -22.00 30.29
C ARG A 931 -11.23 -21.18 31.58
N ARG A 932 -12.14 -20.20 31.67
CA ARG A 932 -12.48 -19.53 32.93
C ARG A 932 -13.62 -20.28 33.62
N THR A 933 -13.39 -20.79 34.82
CA THR A 933 -14.42 -21.44 35.66
C THR A 933 -15.53 -20.49 36.09
N ASN A 934 -15.25 -19.19 36.10
CA ASN A 934 -16.22 -18.13 36.42
C ASN A 934 -17.06 -17.66 35.20
N ILE A 935 -16.97 -18.32 34.05
CA ILE A 935 -17.76 -18.02 32.84
C ILE A 935 -18.57 -19.26 32.45
N ALA A 936 -19.89 -19.11 32.40
CA ALA A 936 -20.79 -20.07 31.78
C ALA A 936 -21.11 -19.63 30.34
N ILE A 937 -21.38 -20.60 29.46
CA ILE A 937 -21.84 -20.36 28.09
C ILE A 937 -23.17 -21.07 27.92
N GLU A 938 -24.20 -20.32 27.51
CA GLU A 938 -25.54 -20.83 27.21
C GLU A 938 -25.86 -20.47 25.75
N ILE A 939 -26.55 -21.37 25.04
CA ILE A 939 -26.96 -21.18 23.65
C ILE A 939 -28.47 -21.45 23.58
N SER A 940 -29.22 -20.54 22.96
CA SER A 940 -30.65 -20.71 22.69
C SER A 940 -30.95 -20.39 21.23
N GLU A 941 -31.73 -21.25 20.57
CA GLU A 941 -32.20 -21.03 19.21
C GLU A 941 -33.47 -20.19 19.23
N VAL A 942 -33.43 -19.00 18.61
CA VAL A 942 -34.54 -18.04 18.59
C VAL A 942 -34.60 -17.30 17.24
N SER A 943 -35.83 -17.09 16.76
CA SER A 943 -36.12 -16.40 15.49
C SER A 943 -35.67 -14.93 15.53
N LEU A 944 -35.29 -14.35 14.39
CA LEU A 944 -34.78 -12.97 14.34
C LEU A 944 -35.73 -11.92 14.96
N PRO A 945 -37.06 -11.92 14.69
CA PRO A 945 -38.02 -11.01 15.33
C PRO A 945 -38.09 -11.11 16.86
N ASP A 946 -37.86 -12.30 17.43
CA ASP A 946 -38.07 -12.58 18.85
C ASP A 946 -36.83 -12.25 19.71
N ARG A 947 -35.65 -12.09 19.09
CA ARG A 947 -34.39 -11.81 19.79
C ARG A 947 -34.44 -10.59 20.73
N PRO A 948 -35.04 -9.43 20.38
CA PRO A 948 -35.13 -8.30 21.31
C PRO A 948 -35.93 -8.64 22.56
N GLN A 949 -37.02 -9.41 22.42
CA GLN A 949 -37.89 -9.79 23.54
C GLN A 949 -37.22 -10.84 24.45
N LEU A 950 -36.47 -11.79 23.89
CA LEU A 950 -35.56 -12.64 24.68
C LEU A 950 -34.49 -11.80 25.40
N THR A 951 -33.92 -10.79 24.74
CA THR A 951 -32.90 -9.91 25.33
C THR A 951 -33.46 -9.16 26.55
N GLU A 952 -34.67 -8.61 26.44
CA GLU A 952 -35.39 -8.01 27.57
C GLU A 952 -35.60 -9.00 28.73
N GLN A 953 -36.04 -10.23 28.44
CA GLN A 953 -36.26 -11.29 29.43
C GLN A 953 -34.97 -11.78 30.10
N LEU A 954 -33.85 -11.80 29.39
CA LEU A 954 -32.55 -12.15 29.97
C LEU A 954 -32.04 -11.02 30.89
N LEU A 955 -32.19 -9.76 30.47
CA LEU A 955 -31.72 -8.58 31.22
C LEU A 955 -32.66 -8.15 32.36
N SER A 956 -33.81 -8.79 32.54
CA SER A 956 -34.69 -8.60 33.71
C SER A 956 -34.39 -9.57 34.86
N LYS A 957 -33.55 -10.59 34.64
CA LYS A 957 -33.11 -11.52 35.69
C LYS A 957 -32.25 -10.81 36.75
N PRO A 958 -32.44 -11.06 38.06
CA PRO A 958 -31.55 -10.54 39.10
C PRO A 958 -30.09 -10.92 38.84
N GLY A 959 -29.17 -9.95 38.92
CA GLY A 959 -27.75 -10.15 38.65
C GLY A 959 -27.34 -10.17 37.17
N ALA A 960 -28.28 -10.06 36.21
CA ALA A 960 -27.97 -9.99 34.78
C ALA A 960 -27.50 -8.61 34.29
N ARG A 961 -27.33 -7.63 35.21
CA ARG A 961 -26.78 -6.29 34.93
C ARG A 961 -25.62 -6.02 35.92
N PRO A 962 -24.53 -5.36 35.50
CA PRO A 962 -24.34 -4.68 34.21
C PRO A 962 -24.11 -5.65 33.04
N ALA A 963 -24.49 -5.24 31.83
CA ALA A 963 -24.44 -6.10 30.64
C ALA A 963 -23.95 -5.39 29.37
N ILE A 964 -23.45 -6.18 28.42
CA ILE A 964 -23.15 -5.77 27.05
C ILE A 964 -23.94 -6.67 26.10
N VAL A 965 -24.77 -6.09 25.24
CA VAL A 965 -25.57 -6.79 24.23
C VAL A 965 -24.95 -6.55 22.86
N TYR A 966 -24.36 -7.57 22.25
CA TYR A 966 -23.82 -7.43 20.89
C TYR A 966 -24.90 -7.64 19.82
N ALA A 967 -25.07 -6.64 18.96
CA ALA A 967 -26.01 -6.62 17.84
C ALA A 967 -25.23 -6.52 16.49
N PRO A 968 -25.72 -7.16 15.41
CA PRO A 968 -24.95 -7.29 14.17
C PRO A 968 -24.90 -5.99 13.35
N THR A 969 -25.91 -5.12 13.44
CA THR A 969 -25.94 -3.84 12.70
C THR A 969 -26.10 -2.62 13.61
N ARG A 970 -25.77 -1.43 13.08
CA ARG A 970 -26.02 -0.14 13.75
C ARG A 970 -27.51 0.04 14.08
N LYS A 971 -28.37 -0.29 13.11
CA LYS A 971 -29.84 -0.21 13.25
C LYS A 971 -30.37 -1.12 14.36
N ASP A 972 -29.85 -2.34 14.46
CA ASP A 972 -30.23 -3.26 15.55
C ASP A 972 -29.73 -2.76 16.90
N THR A 973 -28.54 -2.16 16.93
CA THR A 973 -27.95 -1.56 18.13
C THR A 973 -28.85 -0.44 18.67
N GLU A 974 -29.26 0.48 17.80
CA GLU A 974 -30.20 1.56 18.14
C GLU A 974 -31.57 1.00 18.54
N SER A 975 -32.17 0.13 17.72
CA SER A 975 -33.51 -0.46 17.93
C SER A 975 -33.62 -1.25 19.24
N VAL A 976 -32.63 -2.08 19.57
CA VAL A 976 -32.61 -2.83 20.85
C VAL A 976 -32.36 -1.88 22.02
N SER A 977 -31.49 -0.87 21.88
CA SER A 977 -31.26 0.11 22.95
C SER A 977 -32.51 0.93 23.30
N GLN A 978 -33.37 1.22 22.32
CA GLN A 978 -34.64 1.94 22.51
C GLN A 978 -35.74 1.10 23.16
N ARG A 979 -35.67 -0.24 23.06
CA ARG A 979 -36.63 -1.17 23.69
C ARG A 979 -36.29 -1.47 25.16
N LEU A 980 -35.00 -1.53 25.49
CA LEU A 980 -34.56 -1.90 26.85
C LEU A 980 -34.84 -0.78 27.87
N THR A 981 -35.42 -1.15 29.00
CA THR A 981 -35.72 -0.22 30.10
C THR A 981 -34.54 -0.07 31.07
N GLY A 982 -34.32 1.16 31.54
CA GLY A 982 -33.25 1.53 32.49
C GLY A 982 -32.17 2.40 31.85
N ARG A 983 -30.96 2.38 32.42
CA ARG A 983 -29.85 3.24 31.96
C ARG A 983 -29.09 2.54 30.84
N VAL A 984 -29.61 2.67 29.62
CA VAL A 984 -29.12 1.96 28.42
C VAL A 984 -28.61 2.94 27.38
N ALA A 985 -27.55 2.57 26.66
CA ALA A 985 -27.06 3.34 25.51
C ALA A 985 -26.63 2.44 24.34
N ALA A 986 -26.74 2.97 23.12
CA ALA A 986 -26.16 2.37 21.91
C ALA A 986 -24.67 2.71 21.77
N TYR A 987 -23.87 1.78 21.23
CA TYR A 987 -22.46 1.99 20.90
C TYR A 987 -22.11 1.37 19.54
N HIS A 988 -21.86 2.22 18.54
CA HIS A 988 -21.43 1.77 17.20
C HIS A 988 -20.60 2.83 16.48
N ALA A 989 -19.84 2.40 15.47
CA ALA A 989 -18.93 3.27 14.71
C ALA A 989 -19.62 4.40 13.93
N GLY A 990 -20.95 4.45 13.87
CA GLY A 990 -21.72 5.57 13.32
C GLY A 990 -21.89 6.75 14.29
N LEU A 991 -21.67 6.53 15.59
CA LEU A 991 -21.70 7.58 16.60
C LEU A 991 -20.43 8.43 16.55
N SER A 992 -20.57 9.71 16.88
CA SER A 992 -19.43 10.63 16.99
C SER A 992 -18.38 10.10 17.98
N HIS A 993 -17.13 10.54 17.82
CA HIS A 993 -16.04 10.16 18.73
C HIS A 993 -16.34 10.57 20.18
N GLU A 994 -16.83 11.79 20.37
CA GLU A 994 -17.22 12.33 21.68
C GLU A 994 -18.36 11.54 22.31
N THR A 995 -19.41 11.20 21.54
CA THR A 995 -20.53 10.38 22.02
C THR A 995 -20.05 8.99 22.43
N ARG A 996 -19.16 8.35 21.66
CA ARG A 996 -18.58 7.04 22.02
C ARG A 996 -17.76 7.12 23.31
N GLN A 997 -16.85 8.09 23.42
CA GLN A 997 -16.09 8.31 24.66
C GLN A 997 -17.02 8.58 25.86
N GLN A 998 -18.11 9.33 25.67
CA GLN A 998 -19.07 9.59 26.73
C GLN A 998 -19.80 8.31 27.18
N VAL A 999 -20.36 7.54 26.25
CA VAL A 999 -21.06 6.28 26.56
C VAL A 999 -20.13 5.27 27.25
N GLN A 1000 -18.88 5.14 26.78
CA GLN A 1000 -17.89 4.27 27.41
C GLN A 1000 -17.58 4.69 28.85
N ARG A 1001 -17.27 5.98 29.08
CA ARG A 1001 -17.00 6.52 30.42
C ARG A 1001 -18.18 6.38 31.36
N ASP A 1002 -19.40 6.64 30.89
CA ASP A 1002 -20.61 6.52 31.71
C ASP A 1002 -20.93 5.06 32.07
N PHE A 1003 -20.63 4.09 31.20
CA PHE A 1003 -20.74 2.67 31.55
C PHE A 1003 -19.66 2.21 32.53
N GLN A 1004 -18.40 2.62 32.36
CA GLN A 1004 -17.32 2.34 33.33
C GLN A 1004 -17.64 2.95 34.71
N ALA A 1005 -18.10 4.21 34.75
CA ALA A 1005 -18.48 4.91 35.97
C ALA A 1005 -19.81 4.42 36.60
N GLY A 1006 -20.40 3.32 36.13
CA GLY A 1006 -21.65 2.77 36.66
C GLY A 1006 -22.89 3.64 36.47
N LYS A 1007 -22.84 4.66 35.60
CA LYS A 1007 -23.99 5.50 35.22
C LYS A 1007 -24.88 4.82 34.18
N LEU A 1008 -24.35 3.88 33.39
CA LEU A 1008 -25.10 2.98 32.51
C LEU A 1008 -25.08 1.54 33.05
N ASP A 1009 -26.24 0.89 32.98
CA ASP A 1009 -26.46 -0.51 33.34
C ASP A 1009 -26.19 -1.44 32.16
N VAL A 1010 -26.58 -1.02 30.94
CA VAL A 1010 -26.45 -1.84 29.73
C VAL A 1010 -25.89 -1.00 28.59
N ILE A 1011 -24.94 -1.56 27.85
CA ILE A 1011 -24.60 -1.07 26.51
C ILE A 1011 -25.10 -2.07 25.49
N VAL A 1012 -25.82 -1.58 24.48
CA VAL A 1012 -26.06 -2.33 23.25
C VAL A 1012 -24.99 -1.90 22.25
N ALA A 1013 -24.28 -2.83 21.63
CA ALA A 1013 -23.12 -2.51 20.82
C ALA A 1013 -23.00 -3.33 19.54
N THR A 1014 -22.38 -2.74 18.52
CA THR A 1014 -21.69 -3.52 17.47
C THR A 1014 -20.29 -3.93 17.97
N ILE A 1015 -19.56 -4.75 17.19
CA ILE A 1015 -18.13 -5.06 17.43
C ILE A 1015 -17.20 -3.84 17.55
N ALA A 1016 -17.70 -2.62 17.27
CA ALA A 1016 -16.97 -1.38 17.51
C ALA A 1016 -16.74 -1.09 19.01
N PHE A 1017 -17.54 -1.67 19.92
CA PHE A 1017 -17.26 -1.69 21.35
C PHE A 1017 -16.28 -2.84 21.61
N GLY A 1018 -15.03 -2.50 21.91
CA GLY A 1018 -13.92 -3.46 21.87
C GLY A 1018 -13.93 -4.49 23.00
N MET A 1019 -13.28 -5.64 22.76
CA MET A 1019 -13.11 -6.72 23.73
C MET A 1019 -12.02 -6.40 24.77
N GLY A 1020 -12.28 -5.49 25.72
CA GLY A 1020 -11.21 -5.10 26.67
C GLY A 1020 -11.61 -4.30 27.91
N ILE A 1021 -12.90 -4.24 28.29
CA ILE A 1021 -13.34 -3.44 29.45
C ILE A 1021 -13.28 -4.28 30.73
N ASP A 1022 -12.55 -3.78 31.72
CA ASP A 1022 -12.46 -4.29 33.10
C ASP A 1022 -13.40 -3.44 33.97
N LYS A 1023 -14.59 -3.98 34.32
CA LYS A 1023 -15.65 -3.32 35.10
C LYS A 1023 -16.06 -4.18 36.29
#